data_AF-A0A2U3EEY8-F1
#
_entry.id   AF-A0A2U3EEY8-F1
#
_cell.length_a   1.000
_cell.length_b   1.000
_cell.length_c   1.000
_cell.angle_alpha   90.00
_cell.angle_beta   90.00
_cell.angle_gamma   90.00
#
_symmetry.space_group_name_H-M   'P 1'
#
loop_
_entity.id
_entity.type
_entity.pdbx_description
1 polymer ?
#
loop_
_entity_poly.entity_id
_entity_poly.type
_entity_poly.pdbx_seq_one_letter_code
_entity_poly.pdbx_strand_id
1 'polypeptide(L)'
;MLGRRRMRRATKTWLKTDRWRSCSGSIPGLAASILIARALNFVDLESKRRYRAQPGLHSITVSPDDPRIMSSRRKIASKKKKSGAACVASGRHGVPESVSTTTSITGKMRFHLALGFAAAASAVKVNPLPAPQEITWGTSGPRSVGYLDYRTNSDHKPNDNSRVVKDAWNRAIEAAKKLRWVPQATEAPIPKFDPFPTAGSDANTKRTTGGSWLSGVNIKIDDWSADLKHGVDESYTLTIGSSPTIEITAKTAWGALHAFTTLQQLIISDGRDGLLIEQPVTIKDRPNFAYRGVMVDTGRNFISVNKIKEQIDGLALSKMNILHWHITDTQSWPIHIDAYPQVTKDAYSSAETYSARDVADIISYARARGVRVVPEIDMPGHSASGWKQIDKDIVTCENSWWSNDVWALHTAVQPNPGQLDVMNPKTYKVVEQVYKELSSRFTDDFFHVGGDELQTGCFNFSKGIRDWFAEDKSRTYFDLNQYWIEHSTPIFMDKKNTGNKKRRLVMWEDVVLSADAAATNVSKDVIMQSWNNGLTNIGKLTEAGYDVIVSSSDFLYLDCGFGGYVTNDARYNVQSNPTPDTPNFNYGGIGGSWCAPYKTWQRIYDYDFTSNLTSAQKKHVIGAAAPLWSEQVDDTIISGKMWPRAAALGELTWSGNKDPKTGKKRTTTFTQRILNFREYLVANGISATPLVPKYCMQHPHACDLYYDQEAVK
;
A
#
# COMPACT_ATOMS: atom_id res chain seq x y z
N MET A 1 -55.31 -13.07 38.51
CA MET A 1 -56.13 -13.62 37.40
C MET A 1 -55.22 -13.67 36.17
N LEU A 2 -54.86 -14.84 35.62
CA LEU A 2 -55.64 -15.73 34.73
C LEU A 2 -56.06 -15.06 33.41
N GLY A 3 -55.63 -15.59 32.24
CA GLY A 3 -56.13 -15.09 30.94
C GLY A 3 -55.35 -15.38 29.64
N ARG A 4 -54.83 -16.59 29.38
CA ARG A 4 -54.46 -16.97 27.98
C ARG A 4 -55.72 -17.29 27.17
N ARG A 5 -55.84 -16.82 25.93
CA ARG A 5 -56.61 -17.50 24.86
C ARG A 5 -55.85 -17.50 23.52
N ARG A 6 -56.14 -18.53 22.72
CA ARG A 6 -55.56 -18.89 21.40
C ARG A 6 -56.65 -19.72 20.66
N MET A 7 -56.45 -20.01 19.36
CA MET A 7 -57.34 -20.80 18.46
C MET A 7 -58.43 -19.97 17.72
N ARG A 8 -58.90 -20.31 16.49
CA ARG A 8 -58.73 -21.57 15.69
C ARG A 8 -58.98 -21.40 14.16
N ARG A 9 -58.23 -22.18 13.35
CA ARG A 9 -58.58 -22.89 12.07
C ARG A 9 -59.17 -22.18 10.82
N ALA A 10 -58.43 -22.32 9.72
CA ALA A 10 -58.78 -23.11 8.50
C ALA A 10 -57.46 -23.76 7.95
N THR A 11 -57.29 -24.72 7.02
CA THR A 11 -58.07 -25.53 6.02
C THR A 11 -58.51 -24.84 4.73
N LYS A 12 -58.54 -25.48 3.53
CA LYS A 12 -58.32 -26.90 3.11
C LYS A 12 -57.66 -26.96 1.69
N THR A 13 -57.16 -28.12 1.24
CA THR A 13 -56.37 -28.29 -0.02
C THR A 13 -56.75 -29.54 -0.82
N TRP A 14 -56.68 -29.51 -2.17
CA TRP A 14 -56.65 -30.65 -3.13
C TRP A 14 -55.78 -30.19 -4.36
N LEU A 15 -54.76 -30.90 -4.89
CA LEU A 15 -54.62 -32.26 -5.52
C LEU A 15 -55.14 -32.26 -6.99
N LYS A 16 -54.48 -32.79 -8.05
CA LYS A 16 -53.27 -33.65 -8.31
C LYS A 16 -52.66 -33.33 -9.72
N THR A 17 -51.35 -33.48 -10.02
CA THR A 17 -50.60 -34.63 -10.67
C THR A 17 -51.20 -35.17 -12.00
N ASP A 18 -50.46 -35.63 -13.04
CA ASP A 18 -49.18 -36.38 -13.08
C ASP A 18 -48.28 -36.22 -14.36
N ARG A 19 -47.21 -37.03 -14.47
CA ARG A 19 -46.00 -36.99 -15.35
C ARG A 19 -46.10 -37.62 -16.78
N TRP A 20 -45.02 -37.53 -17.58
CA TRP A 20 -44.19 -38.59 -18.27
C TRP A 20 -43.27 -37.91 -19.36
N ARG A 21 -41.91 -38.01 -19.35
CA ARG A 21 -40.97 -38.94 -20.06
C ARG A 21 -41.09 -38.98 -21.62
N SER A 22 -40.05 -39.00 -22.48
CA SER A 22 -38.56 -39.03 -22.29
C SER A 22 -37.68 -38.91 -23.58
N CYS A 23 -36.45 -38.36 -23.45
CA CYS A 23 -35.17 -38.68 -24.17
C CYS A 23 -34.81 -38.29 -25.64
N SER A 24 -33.48 -38.15 -25.88
CA SER A 24 -32.68 -37.97 -27.13
C SER A 24 -32.82 -36.65 -27.95
N GLY A 25 -31.78 -36.08 -28.61
CA GLY A 25 -30.32 -36.39 -28.62
C GLY A 25 -29.45 -35.45 -29.53
N SER A 26 -28.15 -35.33 -29.22
CA SER A 26 -26.96 -34.95 -30.07
C SER A 26 -26.98 -33.80 -31.12
N ILE A 27 -26.32 -32.66 -30.81
CA ILE A 27 -25.03 -32.09 -31.37
C ILE A 27 -24.51 -32.66 -32.73
N PRO A 28 -23.81 -31.91 -33.67
CA PRO A 28 -23.36 -30.49 -33.74
C PRO A 28 -23.70 -29.72 -35.07
N GLY A 29 -23.21 -28.48 -35.26
CA GLY A 29 -23.09 -27.83 -36.60
C GLY A 29 -22.44 -26.44 -36.60
N LEU A 30 -21.46 -26.18 -37.50
CA LEU A 30 -20.82 -24.87 -37.74
C LEU A 30 -21.57 -24.06 -38.83
N ALA A 31 -21.45 -22.72 -38.83
CA ALA A 31 -20.77 -21.97 -39.90
C ALA A 31 -20.83 -20.43 -39.83
N ALA A 32 -19.75 -19.81 -40.33
CA ALA A 32 -19.66 -18.53 -41.08
C ALA A 32 -20.13 -17.19 -40.49
N SER A 33 -19.15 -16.32 -40.24
CA SER A 33 -19.27 -14.85 -40.14
C SER A 33 -19.62 -14.18 -41.48
N ILE A 34 -20.31 -13.04 -41.44
CA ILE A 34 -20.32 -12.04 -42.55
C ILE A 34 -20.14 -10.63 -41.95
N LEU A 35 -19.28 -9.82 -42.58
CA LEU A 35 -19.15 -8.39 -42.29
C LEU A 35 -20.26 -7.58 -42.98
N ILE A 36 -20.78 -6.55 -42.31
CA ILE A 36 -21.10 -5.29 -42.99
C ILE A 36 -20.55 -4.14 -42.15
N ALA A 37 -19.57 -3.42 -42.70
CA ALA A 37 -19.26 -2.06 -42.28
C ALA A 37 -20.04 -1.08 -43.16
N ARG A 38 -20.55 0.01 -42.59
CA ARG A 38 -21.02 1.18 -43.35
C ARG A 38 -20.49 2.46 -42.71
N ALA A 39 -19.60 3.12 -43.44
CA ALA A 39 -19.27 4.54 -43.27
C ALA A 39 -20.02 5.36 -44.34
N LEU A 40 -19.68 6.65 -44.45
CA LEU A 40 -20.31 7.67 -45.30
C LEU A 40 -21.70 8.12 -44.80
N ASN A 41 -22.06 9.40 -44.84
CA ASN A 41 -21.28 10.64 -44.94
C ASN A 41 -22.20 11.79 -44.49
N PHE A 42 -21.65 12.88 -43.95
CA PHE A 42 -22.31 14.19 -44.01
C PHE A 42 -21.30 15.30 -44.31
N VAL A 43 -21.78 16.37 -44.92
CA VAL A 43 -21.01 17.23 -45.82
C VAL A 43 -20.64 18.58 -45.19
N ASP A 44 -19.39 18.99 -45.44
CA ASP A 44 -18.84 20.33 -45.15
C ASP A 44 -19.45 21.40 -46.08
N LEU A 45 -19.68 22.62 -45.59
CA LEU A 45 -20.20 23.73 -46.37
C LEU A 45 -19.53 25.07 -46.00
N GLU A 46 -18.96 25.72 -47.01
CA GLU A 46 -18.06 26.86 -46.86
C GLU A 46 -18.68 28.14 -46.27
N SER A 47 -17.80 28.93 -45.65
CA SER A 47 -17.99 30.37 -45.42
C SER A 47 -18.31 31.19 -46.70
N LYS A 48 -18.99 32.34 -46.54
CA LYS A 48 -18.59 33.67 -47.09
C LYS A 48 -19.67 34.75 -46.87
N ARG A 49 -19.33 35.81 -46.12
CA ARG A 49 -19.62 37.24 -46.45
C ARG A 49 -18.76 38.18 -45.60
N ARG A 50 -18.56 39.42 -46.07
CA ARG A 50 -17.56 40.41 -45.59
C ARG A 50 -18.19 41.76 -45.22
N TYR A 51 -17.37 42.65 -44.62
CA TYR A 51 -17.54 44.10 -44.41
C TYR A 51 -18.57 44.52 -43.34
N ARG A 52 -18.20 45.35 -42.35
CA ARG A 52 -17.51 46.66 -42.46
C ARG A 52 -16.42 46.90 -41.41
N ALA A 53 -15.68 48.02 -41.56
CA ALA A 53 -14.66 48.54 -40.65
C ALA A 53 -14.59 50.07 -40.75
N GLN A 54 -13.68 50.70 -39.95
CA GLN A 54 -13.40 52.15 -39.78
C GLN A 54 -14.33 52.91 -38.80
N PRO A 55 -13.86 54.05 -38.21
CA PRO A 55 -12.58 54.17 -37.48
C PRO A 55 -12.69 55.03 -36.20
N GLY A 56 -11.61 55.12 -35.41
CA GLY A 56 -11.47 56.11 -34.35
C GLY A 56 -10.01 56.39 -34.02
N LEU A 57 -9.48 57.53 -34.46
CA LEU A 57 -8.16 58.03 -34.03
C LEU A 57 -8.34 58.87 -32.76
N HIS A 58 -7.37 58.79 -31.86
CA HIS A 58 -6.70 60.01 -31.37
C HIS A 58 -5.22 59.70 -31.10
N SER A 59 -4.36 60.63 -31.51
CA SER A 59 -2.90 60.54 -31.40
C SER A 59 -2.34 61.92 -31.09
N ILE A 60 -1.49 62.02 -30.07
CA ILE A 60 -0.61 63.17 -29.87
C ILE A 60 0.82 62.63 -29.80
N THR A 61 1.76 63.42 -30.32
CA THR A 61 3.04 62.97 -30.87
C THR A 61 4.21 63.79 -30.33
N VAL A 62 5.37 63.14 -30.07
CA VAL A 62 6.74 63.59 -30.45
C VAL A 62 7.25 64.87 -29.72
N SER A 63 8.51 65.10 -29.35
CA SER A 63 9.84 64.70 -29.86
C SER A 63 10.90 64.59 -28.72
N PRO A 64 12.19 64.27 -28.99
CA PRO A 64 13.24 64.00 -27.99
C PRO A 64 14.29 65.12 -27.85
N ASP A 65 15.39 64.86 -27.10
CA ASP A 65 16.71 65.46 -27.35
C ASP A 65 17.89 64.55 -26.87
N ASP A 66 19.10 64.79 -27.38
CA ASP A 66 20.37 64.02 -27.25
C ASP A 66 21.54 65.02 -26.97
N PRO A 67 22.85 64.82 -27.27
CA PRO A 67 23.81 63.74 -26.97
C PRO A 67 25.01 64.15 -26.08
N ARG A 68 25.83 63.16 -25.68
CA ARG A 68 27.33 63.13 -25.78
C ARG A 68 27.91 61.80 -25.24
N ILE A 69 28.85 61.04 -25.83
CA ILE A 69 30.01 61.28 -26.75
C ILE A 69 31.18 61.97 -26.03
N MET A 70 32.46 61.53 -26.03
CA MET A 70 33.23 60.41 -26.65
C MET A 70 34.20 59.83 -25.57
N SER A 71 35.27 59.01 -25.72
CA SER A 71 36.10 58.35 -26.77
C SER A 71 36.98 57.27 -26.06
N SER A 72 37.84 56.41 -26.64
CA SER A 72 38.13 55.78 -27.96
C SER A 72 39.61 55.32 -27.98
N ARG A 73 39.91 54.12 -28.54
CA ARG A 73 41.16 53.64 -29.23
C ARG A 73 41.12 52.09 -29.28
N ARG A 74 41.12 51.40 -30.44
CA ARG A 74 42.22 51.16 -31.43
C ARG A 74 43.41 50.41 -30.79
N LYS A 75 43.98 49.32 -31.35
CA LYS A 75 43.87 48.63 -32.68
C LYS A 75 44.47 47.18 -32.53
N ILE A 76 44.56 46.22 -33.49
CA ILE A 76 44.36 46.19 -34.96
C ILE A 76 43.72 44.91 -35.58
N ALA A 77 44.46 43.80 -35.79
CA ALA A 77 44.14 42.62 -36.62
C ALA A 77 45.15 41.46 -36.33
N SER A 78 45.11 40.23 -36.89
CA SER A 78 44.40 39.69 -38.09
C SER A 78 44.14 38.16 -38.00
N LYS A 79 43.06 37.61 -38.59
CA LYS A 79 43.01 36.77 -39.85
C LYS A 79 43.93 35.51 -39.83
N LYS A 80 43.53 34.31 -40.31
CA LYS A 80 42.51 33.95 -41.33
C LYS A 80 42.24 32.41 -41.37
N LYS A 81 41.00 31.98 -41.68
CA LYS A 81 40.58 30.73 -42.41
C LYS A 81 41.00 29.32 -41.87
N LYS A 82 40.05 28.38 -41.69
CA LYS A 82 39.66 27.25 -42.60
C LYS A 82 40.79 26.26 -42.96
N SER A 83 40.60 24.94 -43.08
CA SER A 83 39.46 24.02 -42.82
C SER A 83 39.87 22.58 -43.20
N GLY A 84 39.27 21.53 -42.63
CA GLY A 84 39.37 20.16 -43.18
C GLY A 84 39.15 19.04 -42.14
N ALA A 85 38.74 17.86 -42.60
CA ALA A 85 38.55 16.66 -41.78
C ALA A 85 39.03 15.41 -42.54
N ALA A 86 39.64 14.45 -41.84
CA ALA A 86 39.77 13.04 -42.23
C ALA A 86 40.35 12.21 -41.06
N CYS A 87 40.07 10.91 -41.03
CA CYS A 87 40.69 9.95 -40.11
C CYS A 87 41.77 9.12 -40.84
N VAL A 88 42.88 8.78 -40.16
CA VAL A 88 43.71 7.58 -40.39
C VAL A 88 44.28 7.14 -39.02
N ALA A 89 44.64 5.86 -38.88
CA ALA A 89 45.03 5.23 -37.62
C ALA A 89 46.50 4.71 -37.59
N SER A 90 46.84 4.03 -36.49
CA SER A 90 47.88 2.97 -36.34
C SER A 90 49.25 3.30 -35.73
N GLY A 91 49.70 2.37 -34.86
CA GLY A 91 51.08 2.17 -34.42
C GLY A 91 51.56 2.99 -33.20
N ARG A 92 52.57 2.54 -32.42
CA ARG A 92 53.12 1.17 -32.19
C ARG A 92 54.18 1.22 -31.06
N HIS A 93 54.52 0.05 -30.48
CA HIS A 93 55.62 -0.18 -29.51
C HIS A 93 55.47 0.48 -28.11
N GLY A 94 56.11 -0.03 -27.05
CA GLY A 94 57.02 -1.19 -26.96
C GLY A 94 57.18 -1.75 -25.53
N VAL A 95 57.75 -2.95 -25.43
CA VAL A 95 57.96 -3.75 -24.20
C VAL A 95 59.44 -3.69 -23.80
N PRO A 96 59.79 -3.98 -22.52
CA PRO A 96 61.03 -4.73 -22.23
C PRO A 96 60.77 -6.04 -21.46
N GLU A 97 61.64 -7.01 -21.66
CA GLU A 97 61.49 -8.42 -21.29
C GLU A 97 62.27 -8.81 -20.02
N SER A 98 62.04 -10.01 -19.48
CA SER A 98 63.13 -10.90 -19.01
C SER A 98 62.68 -12.36 -18.88
N VAL A 99 63.58 -13.28 -19.24
CA VAL A 99 63.34 -14.69 -19.60
C VAL A 99 64.65 -15.47 -19.32
N SER A 100 64.72 -16.66 -18.73
CA SER A 100 63.75 -17.57 -18.05
C SER A 100 64.54 -18.58 -17.20
N THR A 101 63.88 -19.55 -16.52
CA THR A 101 64.47 -20.91 -16.36
C THR A 101 63.43 -21.97 -16.01
N THR A 102 63.75 -23.23 -16.28
CA THR A 102 62.85 -24.40 -16.20
C THR A 102 63.43 -25.47 -15.28
N THR A 103 62.61 -26.07 -14.42
CA THR A 103 62.93 -27.34 -13.74
C THR A 103 61.69 -28.24 -13.70
N SER A 104 61.84 -29.52 -14.03
CA SER A 104 60.75 -30.50 -13.98
C SER A 104 60.88 -31.44 -12.78
N ILE A 105 59.75 -31.80 -12.17
CA ILE A 105 59.63 -32.95 -11.27
C ILE A 105 58.36 -33.72 -11.65
N THR A 106 58.47 -35.03 -11.84
CA THR A 106 57.37 -35.91 -12.23
C THR A 106 56.70 -36.54 -11.03
N GLY A 107 55.39 -36.28 -10.85
CA GLY A 107 54.59 -36.86 -9.76
C GLY A 107 53.34 -37.58 -10.29
N LYS A 108 53.33 -38.92 -10.27
CA LYS A 108 52.13 -39.71 -10.54
C LYS A 108 51.27 -39.78 -9.28
N MET A 109 50.10 -39.14 -9.27
CA MET A 109 49.09 -39.35 -8.23
C MET A 109 47.78 -39.82 -8.87
N ARG A 110 47.34 -41.04 -8.51
CA ARG A 110 46.05 -41.59 -8.93
C ARG A 110 44.95 -41.02 -8.03
N PHE A 111 44.07 -40.20 -8.58
CA PHE A 111 42.79 -39.94 -7.93
C PHE A 111 41.80 -41.05 -8.28
N HIS A 112 41.25 -41.71 -7.26
CA HIS A 112 40.21 -42.72 -7.46
C HIS A 112 38.86 -42.05 -7.74
N LEU A 113 38.17 -42.52 -8.76
CA LEU A 113 36.86 -42.03 -9.19
C LEU A 113 35.76 -42.52 -8.23
N ALA A 114 35.52 -41.78 -7.15
CA ALA A 114 34.41 -42.03 -6.24
C ALA A 114 33.09 -41.48 -6.82
N LEU A 115 32.37 -42.31 -7.59
CA LEU A 115 30.99 -42.00 -8.01
C LEU A 115 30.04 -42.09 -6.80
N GLY A 116 30.00 -41.02 -6.00
CA GLY A 116 28.93 -40.82 -5.03
C GLY A 116 27.61 -40.59 -5.76
N PHE A 117 26.64 -41.49 -5.61
CA PHE A 117 25.27 -41.29 -6.07
C PHE A 117 24.59 -40.19 -5.23
N ALA A 118 24.88 -38.93 -5.56
CA ALA A 118 24.13 -37.80 -5.06
C ALA A 118 22.71 -37.87 -5.63
N ALA A 119 21.76 -38.35 -4.81
CA ALA A 119 20.35 -38.29 -5.16
C ALA A 119 19.96 -36.81 -5.35
N ALA A 120 19.66 -36.44 -6.60
CA ALA A 120 19.36 -35.07 -6.97
C ALA A 120 18.02 -34.62 -6.37
N ALA A 121 18.06 -34.12 -5.13
CA ALA A 121 16.93 -33.47 -4.50
C ALA A 121 16.51 -32.28 -5.37
N SER A 122 15.31 -32.35 -5.96
CA SER A 122 14.75 -31.25 -6.74
C SER A 122 14.75 -30.00 -5.88
N ALA A 123 15.46 -28.96 -6.33
CA ALA A 123 15.46 -27.66 -5.69
C ALA A 123 14.03 -27.14 -5.58
N VAL A 124 13.69 -26.60 -4.40
CA VAL A 124 12.38 -25.98 -4.17
C VAL A 124 12.33 -24.64 -4.90
N LYS A 125 11.26 -24.43 -5.64
CA LYS A 125 10.99 -23.22 -6.43
C LYS A 125 9.98 -22.30 -5.75
N VAL A 126 9.11 -22.85 -4.91
CA VAL A 126 8.14 -22.07 -4.14
C VAL A 126 8.84 -21.21 -3.09
N ASN A 127 8.61 -19.90 -3.18
CA ASN A 127 9.21 -18.88 -2.34
C ASN A 127 8.10 -17.94 -1.83
N PRO A 128 7.45 -18.22 -0.67
CA PRO A 128 6.28 -17.48 -0.22
C PRO A 128 6.60 -16.03 0.18
N LEU A 129 5.57 -15.19 0.17
CA LEU A 129 5.59 -13.79 0.63
C LEU A 129 4.51 -13.60 1.73
N PRO A 130 4.86 -12.96 2.87
CA PRO A 130 6.21 -12.69 3.33
C PRO A 130 7.05 -13.95 3.49
N ALA A 131 8.35 -13.82 3.26
CA ALA A 131 9.34 -14.80 3.67
C ALA A 131 9.19 -15.12 5.18
N PRO A 132 9.04 -16.39 5.59
CA PRO A 132 8.97 -16.74 7.00
C PRO A 132 10.25 -16.40 7.76
N GLN A 133 10.13 -16.18 9.07
CA GLN A 133 11.27 -15.99 9.99
C GLN A 133 12.25 -17.19 9.95
N GLU A 134 11.71 -18.40 10.08
CA GLU A 134 12.43 -19.65 9.91
C GLU A 134 11.71 -20.55 8.89
N ILE A 135 12.42 -21.01 7.87
CA ILE A 135 11.96 -22.07 6.96
C ILE A 135 13.07 -23.09 6.72
N THR A 136 12.75 -24.37 6.91
CA THR A 136 13.66 -25.50 6.69
C THR A 136 12.97 -26.54 5.80
N TRP A 137 13.58 -26.85 4.66
CA TRP A 137 13.09 -27.84 3.71
C TRP A 137 13.72 -29.21 3.97
N GLY A 138 12.91 -30.26 3.87
CA GLY A 138 13.38 -31.64 3.80
C GLY A 138 13.78 -32.03 2.36
N THR A 139 14.22 -33.28 2.20
CA THR A 139 14.78 -33.80 0.93
C THR A 139 14.10 -35.06 0.42
N SER A 140 13.03 -35.54 1.06
CA SER A 140 12.40 -36.83 0.73
C SER A 140 11.47 -36.81 -0.50
N GLY A 141 11.48 -35.73 -1.28
CA GLY A 141 10.67 -35.56 -2.48
C GLY A 141 9.27 -34.96 -2.24
N PRO A 142 8.55 -34.64 -3.32
CA PRO A 142 7.29 -33.93 -3.25
C PRO A 142 6.17 -34.73 -2.58
N ARG A 143 5.28 -34.01 -1.89
CA ARG A 143 4.12 -34.54 -1.19
C ARG A 143 2.85 -34.20 -1.95
N SER A 144 2.19 -35.21 -2.53
CA SER A 144 0.89 -35.03 -3.20
C SER A 144 -0.19 -34.63 -2.19
N VAL A 145 -1.03 -33.66 -2.54
CA VAL A 145 -2.11 -33.15 -1.69
C VAL A 145 -3.43 -33.79 -2.11
N GLY A 146 -4.00 -34.62 -1.23
CA GLY A 146 -5.33 -35.21 -1.41
C GLY A 146 -6.44 -34.36 -0.76
N TYR A 147 -7.55 -35.02 -0.40
CA TYR A 147 -8.52 -34.42 0.51
C TYR A 147 -7.90 -34.28 1.91
N LEU A 148 -7.78 -33.06 2.41
CA LEU A 148 -7.23 -32.78 3.74
C LEU A 148 -8.38 -32.74 4.78
N ASP A 149 -8.49 -33.80 5.57
CA ASP A 149 -9.42 -33.87 6.70
C ASP A 149 -9.09 -32.82 7.78
N TYR A 150 -10.05 -31.97 8.13
CA TYR A 150 -9.84 -30.79 8.99
C TYR A 150 -10.08 -31.12 10.47
N ARG A 151 -9.02 -31.10 11.28
CA ARG A 151 -9.05 -31.42 12.70
C ARG A 151 -8.51 -30.27 13.53
N THR A 152 -9.15 -29.99 14.67
CA THR A 152 -8.72 -28.93 15.59
C THR A 152 -8.80 -29.39 17.04
N ASN A 153 -8.07 -28.73 17.93
CA ASN A 153 -8.23 -28.87 19.38
C ASN A 153 -9.37 -27.98 19.98
N SER A 154 -10.31 -27.48 19.17
CA SER A 154 -11.44 -26.72 19.70
C SER A 154 -12.41 -27.65 20.46
N ASP A 155 -12.78 -27.25 21.68
CA ASP A 155 -13.79 -27.90 22.54
C ASP A 155 -15.20 -28.01 21.91
N HIS A 156 -15.39 -27.54 20.68
CA HIS A 156 -16.69 -27.39 19.99
C HIS A 156 -17.69 -26.44 20.72
N LYS A 157 -17.26 -25.80 21.81
CA LYS A 157 -17.93 -24.65 22.43
C LYS A 157 -17.99 -23.51 21.40
N PRO A 158 -19.18 -22.97 21.06
CA PRO A 158 -19.29 -21.96 20.02
C PRO A 158 -18.71 -20.62 20.48
N ASN A 159 -17.48 -20.31 20.04
CA ASN A 159 -16.91 -18.97 20.03
C ASN A 159 -16.70 -18.52 18.57
N ASP A 160 -16.77 -17.21 18.31
CA ASP A 160 -16.70 -16.69 16.93
C ASP A 160 -15.37 -16.98 16.24
N ASN A 161 -14.28 -17.03 17.01
CA ASN A 161 -12.95 -17.38 16.50
C ASN A 161 -12.90 -18.80 15.91
N SER A 162 -13.62 -19.79 16.48
CA SER A 162 -13.72 -21.15 15.90
C SER A 162 -14.38 -21.14 14.51
N ARG A 163 -15.34 -20.24 14.28
CA ARG A 163 -15.93 -20.03 12.96
C ARG A 163 -14.94 -19.36 12.01
N VAL A 164 -14.28 -18.26 12.44
CA VAL A 164 -13.29 -17.53 11.65
C VAL A 164 -12.15 -18.43 11.16
N VAL A 165 -11.58 -19.29 12.04
CA VAL A 165 -10.51 -20.23 11.67
C VAL A 165 -10.99 -21.26 10.64
N LYS A 166 -12.19 -21.83 10.82
CA LYS A 166 -12.77 -22.79 9.87
C LYS A 166 -13.04 -22.15 8.50
N ASP A 167 -13.60 -20.95 8.50
CA ASP A 167 -13.91 -20.22 7.26
C ASP A 167 -12.62 -19.75 6.56
N ALA A 168 -11.57 -19.41 7.29
CA ALA A 168 -10.26 -19.09 6.73
C ALA A 168 -9.57 -20.32 6.11
N TRP A 169 -9.61 -21.47 6.78
CA TRP A 169 -9.14 -22.74 6.21
C TRP A 169 -9.86 -23.07 4.89
N ASN A 170 -11.20 -22.98 4.88
CA ASN A 170 -12.00 -23.22 3.69
C ASN A 170 -11.58 -22.29 2.54
N ARG A 171 -11.43 -20.99 2.79
CA ARG A 171 -10.99 -20.03 1.76
C ARG A 171 -9.59 -20.36 1.22
N ALA A 172 -8.63 -20.66 2.08
CA ALA A 172 -7.25 -20.96 1.67
C ALA A 172 -7.14 -22.24 0.83
N ILE A 173 -7.87 -23.29 1.20
CA ILE A 173 -7.86 -24.57 0.48
C ILE A 173 -8.68 -24.51 -0.81
N GLU A 174 -9.85 -23.86 -0.84
CA GLU A 174 -10.58 -23.64 -2.09
C GLU A 174 -9.82 -22.68 -3.03
N ALA A 175 -9.06 -21.72 -2.52
CA ALA A 175 -8.12 -20.95 -3.34
C ALA A 175 -7.04 -21.85 -3.95
N ALA A 176 -6.35 -22.68 -3.16
CA ALA A 176 -5.34 -23.61 -3.70
C ALA A 176 -5.91 -24.56 -4.77
N LYS A 177 -7.12 -25.10 -4.56
CA LYS A 177 -7.85 -25.94 -5.52
C LYS A 177 -8.28 -25.20 -6.79
N LYS A 178 -8.79 -23.98 -6.67
CA LYS A 178 -9.28 -23.16 -7.79
C LYS A 178 -8.13 -22.63 -8.64
N LEU A 179 -7.08 -22.12 -8.00
CA LEU A 179 -5.94 -21.48 -8.67
C LEU A 179 -5.00 -22.49 -9.29
N ARG A 180 -4.88 -23.69 -8.70
CA ARG A 180 -3.94 -24.76 -9.11
C ARG A 180 -2.55 -24.20 -9.40
N TRP A 181 -2.03 -23.42 -8.46
CA TRP A 181 -1.00 -22.42 -8.73
C TRP A 181 0.24 -22.99 -9.41
N VAL A 182 0.74 -22.29 -10.43
CA VAL A 182 2.03 -22.54 -11.06
C VAL A 182 2.88 -21.29 -10.86
N PRO A 183 3.96 -21.33 -10.07
CA PRO A 183 4.83 -20.18 -9.83
C PRO A 183 5.26 -19.50 -11.13
N GLN A 184 5.03 -18.18 -11.21
CA GLN A 184 5.23 -17.38 -12.42
C GLN A 184 6.61 -16.73 -12.50
N ALA A 185 7.26 -16.59 -11.35
CA ALA A 185 8.67 -16.25 -11.19
C ALA A 185 9.26 -17.17 -10.12
N THR A 186 10.52 -17.59 -10.29
CA THR A 186 11.23 -18.46 -9.34
C THR A 186 12.68 -18.03 -9.25
N GLU A 187 13.30 -18.12 -8.08
CA GLU A 187 14.75 -17.88 -7.95
C GLU A 187 15.54 -18.92 -8.76
N ALA A 188 16.67 -18.49 -9.33
CA ALA A 188 17.62 -19.37 -10.01
C ALA A 188 19.05 -18.81 -9.85
N PRO A 189 20.11 -19.61 -10.06
CA PRO A 189 21.47 -19.09 -10.10
C PRO A 189 21.63 -17.99 -11.14
N ILE A 190 22.47 -16.99 -10.84
CA ILE A 190 22.81 -15.88 -11.75
C ILE A 190 23.21 -16.46 -13.12
N PRO A 191 22.62 -15.99 -14.25
CA PRO A 191 23.02 -16.42 -15.58
C PRO A 191 24.50 -16.16 -15.82
N LYS A 192 25.28 -17.20 -16.11
CA LYS A 192 26.64 -17.06 -16.59
C LYS A 192 26.60 -16.75 -18.09
N PHE A 193 27.20 -15.62 -18.48
CA PHE A 193 27.24 -15.17 -19.87
C PHE A 193 28.57 -15.59 -20.52
N ASP A 194 28.51 -16.60 -21.38
CA ASP A 194 29.63 -17.03 -22.24
C ASP A 194 29.52 -16.40 -23.65
N PRO A 195 30.64 -16.23 -24.38
CA PRO A 195 30.61 -15.73 -25.75
C PRO A 195 30.02 -16.74 -26.77
N PHE A 196 29.36 -16.19 -27.80
CA PHE A 196 28.75 -16.90 -28.94
C PHE A 196 29.71 -17.84 -29.71
N PRO A 197 29.24 -18.96 -30.29
CA PRO A 197 28.49 -20.04 -29.61
C PRO A 197 29.06 -21.44 -29.93
N THR A 198 28.76 -22.46 -29.12
CA THR A 198 28.70 -23.88 -29.57
C THR A 198 27.81 -24.70 -28.63
N ALA A 199 27.39 -25.92 -29.03
CA ALA A 199 26.14 -26.50 -28.54
C ALA A 199 26.26 -27.64 -27.50
N GLY A 200 25.24 -27.71 -26.62
CA GLY A 200 24.90 -28.84 -25.74
C GLY A 200 24.42 -28.35 -24.35
N SER A 201 23.51 -29.02 -23.63
CA SER A 201 22.56 -30.10 -23.97
C SER A 201 21.67 -30.35 -22.73
N ASP A 202 20.34 -30.19 -22.83
CA ASP A 202 19.48 -30.12 -21.62
C ASP A 202 19.23 -31.46 -20.90
N ALA A 203 19.52 -31.49 -19.60
CA ALA A 203 19.28 -32.63 -18.71
C ALA A 203 17.86 -32.62 -18.11
N ASN A 204 16.89 -33.16 -18.86
CA ASN A 204 15.48 -33.28 -18.43
C ASN A 204 15.32 -34.22 -17.20
N THR A 205 15.26 -33.64 -16.00
CA THR A 205 15.07 -34.38 -14.75
C THR A 205 13.60 -34.79 -14.57
N LYS A 206 13.29 -36.07 -14.85
CA LYS A 206 11.95 -36.64 -14.59
C LYS A 206 11.61 -36.58 -13.10
N ARG A 207 10.60 -35.80 -12.73
CA ARG A 207 9.94 -35.87 -11.40
C ARG A 207 9.42 -37.29 -11.16
N THR A 208 9.99 -38.00 -10.20
CA THR A 208 9.52 -39.32 -9.76
C THR A 208 8.33 -39.17 -8.80
N THR A 209 7.13 -39.54 -9.27
CA THR A 209 5.90 -39.49 -8.48
C THR A 209 5.81 -40.68 -7.53
N GLY A 210 6.44 -40.59 -6.35
CA GLY A 210 6.51 -41.66 -5.34
C GLY A 210 6.27 -41.21 -3.89
N GLY A 211 5.78 -39.98 -3.66
CA GLY A 211 5.52 -39.46 -2.32
C GLY A 211 4.23 -39.99 -1.69
N SER A 212 4.21 -40.15 -0.37
CA SER A 212 2.98 -40.45 0.37
C SER A 212 2.03 -39.26 0.36
N TRP A 213 0.74 -39.52 0.24
CA TRP A 213 -0.28 -38.48 0.10
C TRP A 213 -0.51 -37.77 1.44
N LEU A 214 -0.74 -36.46 1.39
CA LEU A 214 -1.27 -35.69 2.50
C LEU A 214 -2.79 -35.81 2.49
N SER A 215 -3.37 -36.22 3.63
CA SER A 215 -4.80 -36.53 3.77
C SER A 215 -5.45 -35.95 5.04
N GLY A 216 -4.71 -35.17 5.83
CA GLY A 216 -5.24 -34.49 7.02
C GLY A 216 -4.51 -33.19 7.33
N VAL A 217 -5.18 -32.32 8.08
CA VAL A 217 -4.56 -31.20 8.82
C VAL A 217 -4.97 -31.28 10.29
N ASN A 218 -4.00 -31.10 11.17
CA ASN A 218 -4.21 -30.89 12.59
C ASN A 218 -3.89 -29.43 12.92
N ILE A 219 -4.82 -28.71 13.52
CA ILE A 219 -4.64 -27.32 13.96
C ILE A 219 -4.77 -27.24 15.48
N LYS A 220 -3.67 -26.92 16.16
CA LYS A 220 -3.66 -26.64 17.60
C LYS A 220 -3.55 -25.14 17.84
N ILE A 221 -4.57 -24.54 18.42
CA ILE A 221 -4.54 -23.17 18.94
C ILE A 221 -4.50 -23.24 20.48
N ASP A 222 -3.54 -22.53 21.10
CA ASP A 222 -3.40 -22.49 22.56
C ASP A 222 -4.49 -21.63 23.22
N ASP A 223 -4.79 -20.43 22.69
CA ASP A 223 -5.89 -19.56 23.14
C ASP A 223 -6.88 -19.26 22.00
N TRP A 224 -8.09 -19.84 22.10
CA TRP A 224 -9.20 -19.59 21.18
C TRP A 224 -9.98 -18.30 21.51
N SER A 225 -9.78 -17.70 22.69
CA SER A 225 -10.55 -16.56 23.20
C SER A 225 -9.93 -15.19 22.86
N ALA A 226 -8.63 -15.13 22.56
CA ALA A 226 -7.92 -13.91 22.17
C ALA A 226 -8.63 -13.13 21.06
N ASP A 227 -8.98 -11.87 21.35
CA ASP A 227 -9.63 -10.97 20.39
C ASP A 227 -8.63 -10.33 19.41
N LEU A 228 -9.12 -9.88 18.26
CA LEU A 228 -8.30 -9.22 17.23
C LEU A 228 -8.01 -7.77 17.65
N LYS A 229 -6.92 -7.58 18.41
CA LYS A 229 -6.48 -6.29 18.96
C LYS A 229 -4.99 -6.07 18.72
N HIS A 230 -4.49 -4.86 18.99
CA HIS A 230 -3.05 -4.57 18.90
C HIS A 230 -2.25 -5.45 19.87
N GLY A 231 -1.12 -5.99 19.41
CA GLY A 231 -0.24 -6.83 20.23
C GLY A 231 -0.75 -8.25 20.50
N VAL A 232 -1.84 -8.69 19.87
CA VAL A 232 -2.27 -10.09 19.93
C VAL A 232 -1.21 -11.01 19.27
N ASP A 233 -1.03 -12.22 19.81
CA ASP A 233 0.01 -13.13 19.31
C ASP A 233 -0.37 -13.74 17.95
N GLU A 234 0.32 -13.29 16.91
CA GLU A 234 0.17 -13.71 15.50
C GLU A 234 1.14 -14.83 15.09
N SER A 235 1.85 -15.46 16.03
CA SER A 235 2.85 -16.50 15.74
C SER A 235 2.25 -17.87 15.45
N TYR A 236 2.94 -18.63 14.59
CA TYR A 236 2.57 -20.01 14.25
C TYR A 236 3.79 -20.88 13.90
N THR A 237 3.57 -22.19 13.91
CA THR A 237 4.43 -23.19 13.26
C THR A 237 3.62 -23.98 12.24
N LEU A 238 4.27 -24.41 11.16
CA LEU A 238 3.69 -25.28 10.14
C LEU A 238 4.70 -26.37 9.80
N THR A 239 4.31 -27.63 9.97
CA THR A 239 5.18 -28.80 9.78
C THR A 239 4.53 -29.82 8.86
N ILE A 240 5.26 -30.20 7.82
CA ILE A 240 4.89 -31.23 6.85
C ILE A 240 6.06 -32.21 6.81
N GLY A 241 5.99 -33.25 7.63
CA GLY A 241 7.05 -34.25 7.80
C GLY A 241 6.90 -35.46 6.87
N SER A 242 7.21 -36.66 7.38
CA SER A 242 6.92 -37.95 6.72
C SER A 242 5.44 -38.38 6.85
N SER A 243 4.75 -37.91 7.90
CA SER A 243 3.32 -38.10 8.17
C SER A 243 2.43 -37.78 6.95
N PRO A 244 1.24 -38.40 6.82
CA PRO A 244 0.19 -37.94 5.91
C PRO A 244 -0.58 -36.70 6.44
N THR A 245 -0.28 -36.23 7.65
CA THR A 245 -0.92 -35.05 8.26
C THR A 245 -0.02 -33.81 8.19
N ILE A 246 -0.61 -32.66 7.88
CA ILE A 246 -0.02 -31.34 8.06
C ILE A 246 -0.28 -30.90 9.50
N GLU A 247 0.76 -30.58 10.27
CA GLU A 247 0.64 -30.10 11.65
C GLU A 247 0.79 -28.57 11.69
N ILE A 248 -0.21 -27.85 12.20
CA ILE A 248 -0.18 -26.41 12.42
C ILE A 248 -0.38 -26.14 13.91
N THR A 249 0.49 -25.32 14.50
CA THR A 249 0.27 -24.81 15.86
C THR A 249 0.33 -23.28 15.86
N ALA A 250 -0.50 -22.62 16.67
CA ALA A 250 -0.54 -21.18 16.80
C ALA A 250 -0.91 -20.76 18.23
N LYS A 251 -0.48 -19.57 18.66
CA LYS A 251 -0.89 -19.04 19.97
C LYS A 251 -2.33 -18.59 20.00
N THR A 252 -2.82 -18.01 18.91
CA THR A 252 -4.21 -17.57 18.76
C THR A 252 -4.78 -18.00 17.40
N ALA A 253 -6.08 -17.79 17.22
CA ALA A 253 -6.74 -17.91 15.92
C ALA A 253 -6.02 -17.11 14.80
N TRP A 254 -5.43 -15.96 15.12
CA TRP A 254 -4.82 -15.04 14.14
C TRP A 254 -3.51 -15.61 13.57
N GLY A 255 -2.70 -16.28 14.39
CA GLY A 255 -1.54 -17.04 13.91
C GLY A 255 -1.92 -18.21 13.00
N ALA A 256 -3.02 -18.91 13.28
CA ALA A 256 -3.51 -19.97 12.40
C ALA A 256 -3.98 -19.44 11.03
N LEU A 257 -4.58 -18.25 10.98
CA LEU A 257 -4.91 -17.57 9.72
C LEU A 257 -3.65 -17.29 8.87
N HIS A 258 -2.55 -16.82 9.49
CA HIS A 258 -1.26 -16.62 8.81
C HIS A 258 -0.62 -17.94 8.36
N ALA A 259 -0.82 -19.03 9.10
CA ALA A 259 -0.39 -20.36 8.67
C ALA A 259 -1.12 -20.80 7.39
N PHE A 260 -2.42 -20.48 7.26
CA PHE A 260 -3.19 -20.81 6.06
C PHE A 260 -2.78 -19.98 4.85
N THR A 261 -2.52 -18.66 5.01
CA THR A 261 -2.07 -17.80 3.90
C THR A 261 -0.64 -18.13 3.44
N THR A 262 0.19 -18.72 4.31
CA THR A 262 1.42 -19.40 3.91
C THR A 262 1.12 -20.71 3.17
N LEU A 263 0.31 -21.61 3.73
CA LEU A 263 0.05 -22.94 3.15
C LEU A 263 -0.50 -22.88 1.71
N GLN A 264 -1.42 -21.95 1.42
CA GLN A 264 -1.98 -21.80 0.06
C GLN A 264 -0.96 -21.29 -0.98
N GLN A 265 0.19 -20.76 -0.55
CA GLN A 265 1.32 -20.45 -1.43
C GLN A 265 2.25 -21.67 -1.62
N LEU A 266 2.28 -22.60 -0.65
CA LEU A 266 3.07 -23.83 -0.72
C LEU A 266 2.45 -24.93 -1.57
N ILE A 267 1.12 -24.95 -1.68
CA ILE A 267 0.37 -25.90 -2.51
C ILE A 267 0.34 -25.41 -3.96
N ILE A 268 0.98 -26.16 -4.86
CA ILE A 268 1.08 -25.86 -6.29
C ILE A 268 0.55 -27.01 -7.15
N SER A 269 0.33 -26.77 -8.45
CA SER A 269 0.02 -27.83 -9.42
C SER A 269 1.19 -28.80 -9.59
N ASP A 270 0.87 -30.08 -9.79
CA ASP A 270 1.85 -31.12 -10.14
C ASP A 270 2.29 -31.07 -11.61
N GLY A 271 1.61 -30.27 -12.44
CA GLY A 271 1.76 -30.23 -13.89
C GLY A 271 0.80 -31.16 -14.65
N ARG A 272 -0.18 -31.74 -13.96
CA ARG A 272 -1.27 -32.59 -14.50
C ARG A 272 -2.60 -32.12 -13.88
N ASP A 273 -3.39 -33.02 -13.30
CA ASP A 273 -4.62 -32.71 -12.56
C ASP A 273 -4.50 -32.78 -11.03
N GLY A 274 -3.27 -32.95 -10.51
CA GLY A 274 -2.99 -32.98 -9.08
C GLY A 274 -2.64 -31.62 -8.47
N LEU A 275 -2.33 -31.69 -7.17
CA LEU A 275 -1.69 -30.67 -6.37
C LEU A 275 -0.56 -31.32 -5.57
N LEU A 276 0.53 -30.58 -5.30
CA LEU A 276 1.65 -31.03 -4.47
C LEU A 276 2.26 -29.89 -3.67
N ILE A 277 3.08 -30.27 -2.70
CA ILE A 277 4.08 -29.41 -2.04
C ILE A 277 5.46 -29.99 -2.38
N GLU A 278 6.41 -29.16 -2.80
CA GLU A 278 7.61 -29.64 -3.52
C GLU A 278 8.58 -30.50 -2.69
N GLN A 279 8.60 -30.29 -1.38
CA GLN A 279 9.39 -31.06 -0.39
C GLN A 279 8.65 -31.05 0.96
N PRO A 280 9.02 -31.91 1.93
CA PRO A 280 8.66 -31.72 3.33
C PRO A 280 9.17 -30.35 3.83
N VAL A 281 8.50 -29.74 4.80
CA VAL A 281 8.87 -28.41 5.31
C VAL A 281 8.61 -28.26 6.80
N THR A 282 9.42 -27.47 7.48
CA THR A 282 9.15 -26.95 8.83
C THR A 282 9.33 -25.43 8.80
N ILE A 283 8.30 -24.72 9.25
CA ILE A 283 8.25 -23.26 9.36
C ILE A 283 7.98 -22.89 10.82
N LYS A 284 8.72 -21.91 11.34
CA LYS A 284 8.34 -21.14 12.53
C LYS A 284 8.28 -19.67 12.12
N ASP A 285 7.20 -18.99 12.45
CA ASP A 285 6.94 -17.69 11.85
C ASP A 285 6.12 -16.76 12.76
N ARG A 286 6.41 -15.47 12.64
CA ARG A 286 5.81 -14.37 13.42
C ARG A 286 6.17 -13.03 12.78
N PRO A 287 5.39 -11.97 13.01
CA PRO A 287 5.81 -10.63 12.61
C PRO A 287 6.99 -10.11 13.44
N ASN A 288 7.68 -9.10 12.90
CA ASN A 288 8.62 -8.24 13.63
C ASN A 288 7.89 -7.08 14.30
N PHE A 289 6.79 -6.59 13.70
CA PHE A 289 6.02 -5.43 14.18
C PHE A 289 4.52 -5.75 14.29
N ALA A 290 3.88 -5.21 15.33
CA ALA A 290 2.47 -5.47 15.65
C ALA A 290 1.48 -4.56 14.85
N TYR A 291 1.97 -3.52 14.19
CA TYR A 291 1.20 -2.64 13.31
C TYR A 291 1.73 -2.73 11.87
N ARG A 292 0.97 -3.32 10.96
CA ARG A 292 1.39 -3.55 9.57
C ARG A 292 0.26 -3.15 8.64
N GLY A 293 0.30 -1.93 8.13
CA GLY A 293 -0.88 -1.28 7.54
C GLY A 293 -0.73 -0.69 6.15
N VAL A 294 -1.89 -0.41 5.55
CA VAL A 294 -2.07 0.62 4.52
C VAL A 294 -3.11 1.62 5.01
N MET A 295 -3.02 2.85 4.52
CA MET A 295 -4.15 3.79 4.61
C MET A 295 -4.93 3.79 3.30
N VAL A 296 -6.25 3.87 3.41
CA VAL A 296 -7.15 4.20 2.29
C VAL A 296 -7.87 5.49 2.62
N ASP A 297 -7.58 6.55 1.87
CA ASP A 297 -8.35 7.79 1.81
C ASP A 297 -9.62 7.57 0.98
N THR A 298 -10.77 7.86 1.60
CA THR A 298 -12.10 7.93 0.95
C THR A 298 -12.76 9.30 1.08
N GLY A 299 -12.03 10.30 1.60
CA GLY A 299 -12.50 11.68 1.75
C GLY A 299 -12.28 12.52 0.47
N ARG A 300 -11.21 12.25 -0.28
CA ARG A 300 -10.84 12.96 -1.52
C ARG A 300 -11.49 12.39 -2.79
N ASN A 301 -11.85 11.11 -2.76
CA ASN A 301 -12.61 10.39 -3.79
C ASN A 301 -13.25 9.15 -3.15
N PHE A 302 -14.41 8.71 -3.64
CA PHE A 302 -15.11 7.54 -3.06
C PHE A 302 -14.49 6.20 -3.53
N ILE A 303 -14.35 5.26 -2.59
CA ILE A 303 -13.94 3.87 -2.87
C ILE A 303 -15.06 2.91 -2.46
N SER A 304 -15.54 2.08 -3.37
CA SER A 304 -16.64 1.16 -3.11
C SER A 304 -16.28 0.09 -2.08
N VAL A 305 -17.31 -0.39 -1.37
CA VAL A 305 -17.21 -1.50 -0.39
C VAL A 305 -16.50 -2.72 -1.00
N ASN A 306 -16.72 -2.99 -2.29
CA ASN A 306 -16.08 -4.10 -3.00
C ASN A 306 -14.57 -3.86 -3.20
N LYS A 307 -14.15 -2.64 -3.54
CA LYS A 307 -12.72 -2.30 -3.69
C LYS A 307 -12.00 -2.20 -2.35
N ILE A 308 -12.64 -1.71 -1.30
CA ILE A 308 -12.11 -1.80 0.08
C ILE A 308 -11.87 -3.28 0.46
N LYS A 309 -12.84 -4.15 0.16
CA LYS A 309 -12.71 -5.61 0.38
C LYS A 309 -11.57 -6.25 -0.42
N GLU A 310 -11.39 -5.89 -1.69
CA GLU A 310 -10.24 -6.33 -2.51
C GLU A 310 -8.90 -5.93 -1.88
N GLN A 311 -8.82 -4.75 -1.23
CA GLN A 311 -7.59 -4.33 -0.55
C GLN A 311 -7.36 -5.13 0.74
N ILE A 312 -8.44 -5.48 1.47
CA ILE A 312 -8.38 -6.37 2.64
C ILE A 312 -7.93 -7.79 2.26
N ASP A 313 -8.32 -8.31 1.09
CA ASP A 313 -7.78 -9.58 0.58
C ASP A 313 -6.26 -9.47 0.29
N GLY A 314 -5.79 -8.35 -0.27
CA GLY A 314 -4.37 -8.08 -0.45
C GLY A 314 -3.58 -8.05 0.87
N LEU A 315 -4.09 -7.32 1.87
CA LEU A 315 -3.52 -7.26 3.23
C LEU A 315 -3.38 -8.65 3.85
N ALA A 316 -4.44 -9.47 3.76
CA ALA A 316 -4.46 -10.82 4.31
C ALA A 316 -3.41 -11.73 3.67
N LEU A 317 -3.27 -11.67 2.34
CA LEU A 317 -2.27 -12.46 1.60
C LEU A 317 -0.83 -12.01 1.90
N SER A 318 -0.60 -10.71 2.16
CA SER A 318 0.70 -10.16 2.56
C SER A 318 0.97 -10.19 4.08
N LYS A 319 0.07 -10.80 4.87
CA LYS A 319 0.08 -10.83 6.35
C LYS A 319 0.10 -9.45 7.03
N MET A 320 -0.37 -8.42 6.35
CA MET A 320 -0.61 -7.09 6.91
C MET A 320 -1.94 -7.12 7.70
N ASN A 321 -1.97 -6.45 8.85
CA ASN A 321 -3.05 -6.60 9.84
C ASN A 321 -3.84 -5.31 10.11
N ILE A 322 -3.56 -4.19 9.43
CA ILE A 322 -4.31 -2.93 9.56
C ILE A 322 -4.83 -2.45 8.20
N LEU A 323 -6.14 -2.16 8.15
CA LEU A 323 -6.70 -1.15 7.27
C LEU A 323 -6.90 0.13 8.10
N HIS A 324 -6.08 1.14 7.87
CA HIS A 324 -6.32 2.51 8.35
C HIS A 324 -7.26 3.13 7.31
N TRP A 325 -8.44 3.54 7.73
CA TRP A 325 -9.46 4.11 6.85
C TRP A 325 -9.60 5.59 7.15
N HIS A 326 -9.09 6.43 6.26
CA HIS A 326 -9.25 7.88 6.29
C HIS A 326 -10.59 8.23 5.63
N ILE A 327 -11.63 8.41 6.46
CA ILE A 327 -13.02 8.31 6.00
C ILE A 327 -13.53 9.61 5.36
N THR A 328 -13.09 10.76 5.88
CA THR A 328 -13.66 12.10 5.65
C THR A 328 -12.58 13.16 5.56
N ASP A 329 -12.74 14.16 4.70
CA ASP A 329 -11.84 15.32 4.60
C ASP A 329 -12.66 16.58 4.21
N THR A 330 -11.97 17.69 3.93
CA THR A 330 -12.49 18.93 3.39
C THR A 330 -13.34 18.75 2.13
N GLN A 331 -13.01 17.80 1.26
CA GLN A 331 -13.71 17.61 -0.01
C GLN A 331 -15.05 16.89 0.20
N SER A 332 -15.11 15.77 0.94
CA SER A 332 -16.37 15.04 1.15
C SER A 332 -16.56 14.37 2.51
N TRP A 333 -17.83 14.13 2.83
CA TRP A 333 -18.29 13.32 3.96
C TRP A 333 -19.16 12.14 3.49
N PRO A 334 -18.56 10.95 3.22
CA PRO A 334 -19.31 9.80 2.70
C PRO A 334 -20.01 8.96 3.77
N ILE A 335 -19.63 9.03 5.05
CA ILE A 335 -20.15 8.11 6.09
C ILE A 335 -21.46 8.61 6.74
N HIS A 336 -22.50 7.77 6.76
CA HIS A 336 -23.76 8.11 7.42
C HIS A 336 -23.57 8.29 8.94
N ILE A 337 -24.15 9.34 9.52
CA ILE A 337 -24.21 9.56 10.98
C ILE A 337 -25.68 9.64 11.39
N ASP A 338 -26.13 8.77 12.29
CA ASP A 338 -27.53 8.62 12.69
C ASP A 338 -28.01 9.83 13.50
N ALA A 339 -27.12 10.42 14.32
CA ALA A 339 -27.36 11.65 15.05
C ALA A 339 -27.38 12.91 14.15
N TYR A 340 -26.74 12.85 12.98
CA TYR A 340 -26.62 13.98 12.04
C TYR A 340 -26.79 13.53 10.57
N PRO A 341 -27.97 13.02 10.13
CA PRO A 341 -28.13 12.44 8.79
C PRO A 341 -27.88 13.43 7.64
N GLN A 342 -27.80 14.73 7.92
CA GLN A 342 -27.49 15.76 6.94
C GLN A 342 -26.01 15.86 6.53
N VAL A 343 -25.08 15.18 7.20
CA VAL A 343 -23.64 15.22 6.85
C VAL A 343 -23.36 14.70 5.43
N THR A 344 -24.04 13.62 5.01
CA THR A 344 -23.88 13.02 3.69
C THR A 344 -24.54 13.82 2.56
N LYS A 345 -25.01 15.05 2.82
CA LYS A 345 -25.27 16.04 1.77
C LYS A 345 -23.99 16.53 1.10
N ASP A 346 -22.85 16.41 1.78
CA ASP A 346 -21.52 16.68 1.24
C ASP A 346 -20.78 15.37 0.86
N ALA A 347 -21.51 14.29 0.58
CA ALA A 347 -20.98 13.16 -0.19
C ALA A 347 -21.07 13.48 -1.69
N TYR A 348 -20.21 12.89 -2.52
CA TYR A 348 -20.20 13.15 -3.98
C TYR A 348 -21.53 12.81 -4.66
N SER A 349 -22.19 11.75 -4.21
CA SER A 349 -23.59 11.45 -4.52
C SER A 349 -24.23 10.59 -3.43
N SER A 350 -25.54 10.38 -3.51
CA SER A 350 -26.27 9.45 -2.64
C SER A 350 -25.87 7.98 -2.80
N ALA A 351 -25.21 7.61 -3.91
CA ALA A 351 -24.66 6.27 -4.12
C ALA A 351 -23.24 6.11 -3.55
N GLU A 352 -22.53 7.21 -3.34
CA GLU A 352 -21.15 7.28 -2.85
C GLU A 352 -21.13 7.54 -1.34
N THR A 353 -21.86 6.70 -0.60
CA THR A 353 -21.95 6.77 0.87
C THR A 353 -21.72 5.41 1.52
N TYR A 354 -21.25 5.44 2.78
CA TYR A 354 -21.08 4.26 3.63
C TYR A 354 -22.19 4.23 4.68
N SER A 355 -23.12 3.29 4.58
CA SER A 355 -24.13 3.08 5.62
C SER A 355 -23.52 2.33 6.82
N ALA A 356 -24.24 2.34 7.95
CA ALA A 356 -23.86 1.53 9.12
C ALA A 356 -23.77 0.02 8.81
N ARG A 357 -24.48 -0.48 7.78
CA ARG A 357 -24.34 -1.87 7.30
C ARG A 357 -23.01 -2.08 6.58
N ASP A 358 -22.61 -1.16 5.73
CA ASP A 358 -21.39 -1.27 4.93
C ASP A 358 -20.15 -1.23 5.83
N VAL A 359 -20.14 -0.34 6.83
CA VAL A 359 -19.11 -0.29 7.87
C VAL A 359 -19.03 -1.62 8.63
N ALA A 360 -20.17 -2.18 9.05
CA ALA A 360 -20.20 -3.46 9.77
C ALA A 360 -19.75 -4.65 8.88
N ASP A 361 -20.10 -4.64 7.60
CA ASP A 361 -19.69 -5.65 6.61
C ASP A 361 -18.18 -5.57 6.33
N ILE A 362 -17.62 -4.37 6.13
CA ILE A 362 -16.16 -4.14 6.01
C ILE A 362 -15.42 -4.65 7.24
N ILE A 363 -15.85 -4.29 8.46
CA ILE A 363 -15.25 -4.75 9.72
C ILE A 363 -15.32 -6.27 9.86
N SER A 364 -16.46 -6.89 9.50
CA SER A 364 -16.64 -8.35 9.53
C SER A 364 -15.73 -9.06 8.51
N TYR A 365 -15.63 -8.52 7.29
CA TYR A 365 -14.80 -9.05 6.21
C TYR A 365 -13.30 -8.97 6.53
N ALA A 366 -12.88 -7.89 7.21
CA ALA A 366 -11.55 -7.69 7.76
C ALA A 366 -11.25 -8.65 8.92
N ARG A 367 -12.15 -8.74 9.92
CA ARG A 367 -11.99 -9.67 11.06
C ARG A 367 -11.87 -11.11 10.59
N ALA A 368 -12.67 -11.53 9.60
CA ALA A 368 -12.61 -12.87 9.02
C ALA A 368 -11.21 -13.23 8.43
N ARG A 369 -10.34 -12.23 8.23
CA ARG A 369 -8.99 -12.33 7.67
C ARG A 369 -7.87 -11.91 8.65
N GLY A 370 -8.19 -11.57 9.90
CA GLY A 370 -7.21 -11.07 10.87
C GLY A 370 -6.77 -9.61 10.61
N VAL A 371 -7.53 -8.86 9.80
CA VAL A 371 -7.29 -7.43 9.56
C VAL A 371 -8.15 -6.61 10.52
N ARG A 372 -7.51 -5.69 11.26
CA ARG A 372 -8.15 -4.66 12.08
C ARG A 372 -8.52 -3.48 11.19
N VAL A 373 -9.69 -2.88 11.41
CA VAL A 373 -10.08 -1.62 10.75
C VAL A 373 -9.96 -0.50 11.78
N VAL A 374 -9.00 0.39 11.58
CA VAL A 374 -8.78 1.58 12.41
C VAL A 374 -9.39 2.76 11.68
N PRO A 375 -10.48 3.38 12.21
CA PRO A 375 -11.08 4.55 11.59
C PRO A 375 -10.22 5.78 11.84
N GLU A 376 -10.31 6.72 10.91
CA GLU A 376 -9.91 8.10 11.07
C GLU A 376 -11.05 9.05 10.73
N ILE A 377 -11.22 10.07 11.58
CA ILE A 377 -11.87 11.33 11.26
C ILE A 377 -10.85 12.40 11.65
N ASP A 378 -10.37 13.16 10.68
CA ASP A 378 -9.29 14.12 10.88
C ASP A 378 -9.80 15.44 11.48
N MET A 379 -9.15 15.90 12.56
CA MET A 379 -9.55 17.06 13.35
C MET A 379 -8.33 17.68 14.08
N PRO A 380 -8.24 19.02 14.21
CA PRO A 380 -9.16 20.05 13.71
C PRO A 380 -8.81 20.49 12.28
N GLY A 381 -7.74 19.96 11.69
CA GLY A 381 -7.43 20.06 10.27
C GLY A 381 -8.47 19.37 9.41
N HIS A 382 -8.26 19.43 8.09
CA HIS A 382 -8.99 18.67 7.08
C HIS A 382 -10.54 18.64 7.21
N SER A 383 -11.13 19.71 7.72
CA SER A 383 -12.51 19.72 8.23
C SER A 383 -13.35 20.81 7.58
N ALA A 384 -14.15 20.43 6.58
CA ALA A 384 -15.14 21.32 5.95
C ALA A 384 -16.47 20.62 5.64
N SER A 385 -16.45 19.66 4.71
CA SER A 385 -17.60 18.86 4.33
C SER A 385 -18.13 18.03 5.51
N GLY A 386 -19.45 17.81 5.55
CA GLY A 386 -20.16 17.18 6.66
C GLY A 386 -20.35 18.12 7.85
N TRP A 387 -19.26 18.60 8.46
CA TRP A 387 -19.31 19.48 9.63
C TRP A 387 -20.17 20.72 9.39
N LYS A 388 -19.97 21.43 8.26
CA LYS A 388 -20.73 22.63 7.86
C LYS A 388 -22.24 22.40 7.62
N GLN A 389 -22.69 21.14 7.53
CA GLN A 389 -24.12 20.77 7.46
C GLN A 389 -24.74 20.59 8.85
N ILE A 390 -23.92 20.36 9.90
CA ILE A 390 -24.38 20.27 11.29
C ILE A 390 -24.55 21.67 11.88
N ASP A 391 -23.49 22.46 11.79
CA ASP A 391 -23.48 23.88 12.12
C ASP A 391 -22.40 24.55 11.26
N LYS A 392 -22.64 25.78 10.80
CA LYS A 392 -21.64 26.52 10.01
C LYS A 392 -20.63 27.24 10.89
N ASP A 393 -21.01 27.57 12.12
CA ASP A 393 -20.15 28.33 13.03
C ASP A 393 -18.98 27.49 13.58
N ILE A 394 -19.01 26.15 13.43
CA ILE A 394 -17.96 25.23 13.91
C ILE A 394 -16.85 24.99 12.89
N VAL A 395 -16.91 25.64 11.73
CA VAL A 395 -15.89 25.57 10.67
C VAL A 395 -15.39 26.98 10.38
N THR A 396 -14.12 27.10 10.00
CA THR A 396 -13.49 28.35 9.55
C THR A 396 -12.76 28.12 8.22
N CYS A 397 -12.66 29.18 7.42
CA CYS A 397 -12.05 29.26 6.08
C CYS A 397 -12.58 28.31 4.98
N GLU A 398 -13.69 27.60 5.18
CA GLU A 398 -14.26 26.68 4.18
C GLU A 398 -14.83 27.36 2.92
N ASN A 399 -14.98 28.68 2.97
CA ASN A 399 -15.33 29.56 1.85
C ASN A 399 -14.17 30.52 1.48
N SER A 400 -12.94 30.27 1.92
CA SER A 400 -11.78 31.06 1.53
C SER A 400 -11.31 30.74 0.10
N TRP A 401 -10.42 31.57 -0.43
CA TRP A 401 -9.47 31.12 -1.45
C TRP A 401 -8.29 30.45 -0.74
N TRP A 402 -7.95 29.21 -1.13
CA TRP A 402 -6.81 28.47 -0.55
C TRP A 402 -5.47 29.21 -0.71
N SER A 403 -5.34 30.02 -1.77
CA SER A 403 -4.37 31.12 -1.93
C SER A 403 -2.88 30.76 -2.02
N ASN A 404 -2.54 29.58 -2.56
CA ASN A 404 -1.13 29.22 -2.83
C ASN A 404 -0.51 29.94 -4.05
N ASP A 405 -1.30 30.68 -4.82
CA ASP A 405 -0.83 31.68 -5.80
C ASP A 405 -0.34 32.98 -5.12
N VAL A 406 -0.86 33.29 -3.93
CA VAL A 406 -0.41 34.41 -3.08
C VAL A 406 -0.09 33.87 -1.69
N TRP A 407 1.02 33.12 -1.58
CA TRP A 407 1.41 32.32 -0.39
C TRP A 407 1.32 33.04 0.96
N ALA A 408 1.52 34.36 1.02
CA ALA A 408 1.37 35.15 2.25
C ALA A 408 -0.08 35.19 2.81
N LEU A 409 -1.06 34.72 2.04
CA LEU A 409 -2.48 34.65 2.37
C LEU A 409 -3.02 33.20 2.34
N HIS A 410 -2.16 32.19 2.28
CA HIS A 410 -2.59 30.79 2.17
C HIS A 410 -3.47 30.36 3.34
N THR A 411 -4.44 29.48 3.04
CA THR A 411 -5.36 28.93 4.05
C THR A 411 -5.46 27.40 4.00
N ALA A 412 -4.85 26.76 2.99
CA ALA A 412 -4.67 25.31 2.92
C ALA A 412 -3.50 24.96 1.99
N VAL A 413 -2.76 23.88 2.30
CA VAL A 413 -1.74 23.33 1.38
C VAL A 413 -2.36 22.82 0.08
N GLN A 414 -3.64 22.45 0.10
CA GLN A 414 -4.40 21.97 -1.06
C GLN A 414 -5.88 22.38 -1.02
N PRO A 415 -6.57 22.50 -2.17
CA PRO A 415 -8.03 22.64 -2.19
C PRO A 415 -8.71 21.31 -1.76
N ASN A 416 -9.78 21.31 -0.97
CA ASN A 416 -10.60 22.43 -0.51
C ASN A 416 -10.09 22.97 0.86
N PRO A 417 -10.14 24.28 1.15
CA PRO A 417 -9.80 24.77 2.48
C PRO A 417 -10.88 24.44 3.52
N GLY A 418 -10.48 24.43 4.80
CA GLY A 418 -11.41 24.41 5.94
C GLY A 418 -10.86 23.65 7.16
N GLN A 419 -11.09 24.22 8.34
CA GLN A 419 -10.69 23.64 9.63
C GLN A 419 -11.80 23.86 10.67
N LEU A 420 -11.82 23.07 11.74
CA LEU A 420 -12.75 23.30 12.85
C LEU A 420 -12.43 24.61 13.59
N ASP A 421 -13.46 25.34 14.02
CA ASP A 421 -13.28 26.47 14.92
C ASP A 421 -13.03 25.94 16.35
N VAL A 422 -11.75 25.92 16.71
CA VAL A 422 -11.21 25.47 18.01
C VAL A 422 -11.75 26.31 19.18
N MET A 423 -12.16 27.56 18.97
CA MET A 423 -12.68 28.44 20.02
C MET A 423 -14.21 28.44 20.11
N ASN A 424 -14.93 27.77 19.21
CA ASN A 424 -16.37 27.62 19.31
C ASN A 424 -16.76 26.45 20.24
N PRO A 425 -17.44 26.70 21.38
CA PRO A 425 -17.85 25.63 22.32
C PRO A 425 -18.94 24.69 21.78
N LYS A 426 -19.50 24.96 20.60
CA LYS A 426 -20.35 24.00 19.87
C LYS A 426 -19.51 22.88 19.23
N THR A 427 -18.31 23.18 18.74
CA THR A 427 -17.42 22.27 18.01
C THR A 427 -17.23 20.97 18.77
N TYR A 428 -16.80 21.07 20.04
CA TYR A 428 -16.56 19.94 20.93
C TYR A 428 -17.80 19.06 21.17
N LYS A 429 -19.01 19.63 21.17
CA LYS A 429 -20.26 18.86 21.34
C LYS A 429 -20.63 18.06 20.10
N VAL A 430 -20.40 18.63 18.93
CA VAL A 430 -20.63 17.97 17.64
C VAL A 430 -19.57 16.88 17.41
N VAL A 431 -18.30 17.20 17.69
CA VAL A 431 -17.18 16.24 17.71
C VAL A 431 -17.43 15.09 18.68
N GLU A 432 -17.89 15.35 19.91
CA GLU A 432 -18.25 14.30 20.87
C GLU A 432 -19.30 13.33 20.29
N GLN A 433 -20.38 13.86 19.75
CA GLN A 433 -21.50 13.04 19.26
C GLN A 433 -21.11 12.22 18.02
N VAL A 434 -20.36 12.80 17.08
CA VAL A 434 -19.81 12.07 15.92
C VAL A 434 -18.82 10.98 16.36
N TYR A 435 -17.83 11.36 17.18
CA TYR A 435 -16.79 10.46 17.67
C TYR A 435 -17.38 9.26 18.42
N LYS A 436 -18.37 9.50 19.27
CA LYS A 436 -19.08 8.50 20.07
C LYS A 436 -19.84 7.51 19.20
N GLU A 437 -20.56 8.00 18.20
CA GLU A 437 -21.33 7.13 17.30
C GLU A 437 -20.40 6.24 16.48
N LEU A 438 -19.33 6.80 15.89
CA LEU A 438 -18.32 6.04 15.16
C LEU A 438 -17.56 5.07 16.09
N SER A 439 -17.16 5.50 17.29
CA SER A 439 -16.57 4.62 18.31
C SER A 439 -17.50 3.50 18.76
N SER A 440 -18.83 3.62 18.61
CA SER A 440 -19.76 2.52 18.87
C SER A 440 -19.77 1.46 17.75
N ARG A 441 -19.54 1.88 16.50
CA ARG A 441 -19.54 1.01 15.30
C ARG A 441 -18.20 0.32 15.06
N PHE A 442 -17.09 1.04 15.25
CA PHE A 442 -15.75 0.48 15.07
C PHE A 442 -15.31 -0.33 16.30
N THR A 443 -14.88 -1.57 16.07
CA THR A 443 -14.55 -2.54 17.13
C THR A 443 -13.15 -2.37 17.71
N ASP A 444 -12.26 -1.67 17.02
CA ASP A 444 -10.86 -1.56 17.41
C ASP A 444 -10.63 -0.61 18.60
N ASP A 445 -9.58 -0.88 19.37
CA ASP A 445 -9.17 -0.05 20.51
C ASP A 445 -8.36 1.18 20.06
N PHE A 446 -7.81 1.20 18.85
CA PHE A 446 -7.23 2.39 18.25
C PHE A 446 -8.31 3.22 17.53
N PHE A 447 -8.13 4.53 17.50
CA PHE A 447 -8.91 5.47 16.68
C PHE A 447 -7.95 6.60 16.27
N HIS A 448 -7.82 6.88 14.97
CA HIS A 448 -7.02 7.99 14.48
C HIS A 448 -7.88 9.26 14.53
N VAL A 449 -7.35 10.36 15.05
CA VAL A 449 -8.06 11.65 15.12
C VAL A 449 -7.37 12.75 14.30
N GLY A 450 -6.40 12.35 13.45
CA GLY A 450 -5.70 13.21 12.50
C GLY A 450 -4.79 14.23 13.17
N GLY A 451 -4.94 15.50 12.79
CA GLY A 451 -4.25 16.64 13.39
C GLY A 451 -2.98 17.09 12.66
N ASP A 452 -2.80 16.69 11.41
CA ASP A 452 -1.79 17.19 10.49
C ASP A 452 -2.11 18.58 9.91
N GLU A 453 -1.08 19.20 9.33
CA GLU A 453 -1.14 20.37 8.45
C GLU A 453 -2.03 21.54 8.95
N LEU A 454 -1.98 21.91 10.24
CA LEU A 454 -2.77 23.02 10.78
C LEU A 454 -2.35 24.40 10.22
N GLN A 455 -3.26 25.00 9.48
CA GLN A 455 -3.07 26.23 8.70
C GLN A 455 -3.37 27.47 9.55
N THR A 456 -2.34 28.21 9.92
CA THR A 456 -2.47 29.45 10.71
C THR A 456 -3.32 30.52 10.00
N GLY A 457 -3.18 30.63 8.67
CA GLY A 457 -3.98 31.54 7.84
C GLY A 457 -5.49 31.25 7.86
N CYS A 458 -5.89 29.99 7.99
CA CYS A 458 -7.31 29.58 8.02
C CYS A 458 -8.02 30.10 9.28
N PHE A 459 -7.34 30.09 10.42
CA PHE A 459 -7.91 30.51 11.70
C PHE A 459 -8.23 32.03 11.76
N ASN A 460 -7.62 32.85 10.91
CA ASN A 460 -7.93 34.29 10.79
C ASN A 460 -9.34 34.59 10.29
N PHE A 461 -10.07 33.60 9.74
CA PHE A 461 -11.44 33.80 9.28
C PHE A 461 -12.43 33.77 10.47
N SER A 462 -12.21 32.91 11.47
CA SER A 462 -12.98 32.89 12.72
C SER A 462 -12.94 34.26 13.41
N LYS A 463 -14.07 34.69 13.97
CA LYS A 463 -14.09 35.82 14.91
C LYS A 463 -13.59 35.38 16.29
N GLY A 464 -14.02 34.22 16.78
CA GLY A 464 -13.70 33.72 18.13
C GLY A 464 -12.19 33.54 18.34
N ILE A 465 -11.48 32.99 17.36
CA ILE A 465 -10.02 32.82 17.44
C ILE A 465 -9.30 34.18 17.41
N ARG A 466 -9.76 35.14 16.59
CA ARG A 466 -9.20 36.51 16.57
C ARG A 466 -9.48 37.29 17.85
N ASP A 467 -10.66 37.14 18.44
CA ASP A 467 -10.99 37.73 19.74
C ASP A 467 -10.05 37.14 20.82
N TRP A 468 -9.87 35.81 20.81
CA TRP A 468 -8.98 35.10 21.75
C TRP A 468 -7.51 35.54 21.65
N PHE A 469 -6.98 35.80 20.44
CA PHE A 469 -5.65 36.42 20.29
C PHE A 469 -5.60 37.92 20.65
N ALA A 470 -6.74 38.62 20.60
CA ALA A 470 -6.82 40.05 20.97
C ALA A 470 -6.91 40.27 22.49
N GLU A 471 -7.54 39.33 23.22
CA GLU A 471 -7.59 39.30 24.69
C GLU A 471 -6.20 39.23 25.33
N ASP A 472 -5.32 38.40 24.78
CA ASP A 472 -3.98 38.14 25.30
C ASP A 472 -3.00 37.91 24.15
N LYS A 473 -2.15 38.93 23.95
CA LYS A 473 -1.16 39.00 22.86
C LYS A 473 0.08 38.14 23.08
N SER A 474 0.15 37.39 24.18
CA SER A 474 1.20 36.38 24.39
C SER A 474 0.85 35.02 23.76
N ARG A 475 -0.43 34.77 23.47
CA ARG A 475 -0.94 33.54 22.85
C ARG A 475 -0.42 33.37 21.42
N THR A 476 -0.09 32.14 21.07
CA THR A 476 0.40 31.71 19.75
C THR A 476 -0.47 30.58 19.17
N TYR A 477 -0.19 30.16 17.93
CA TYR A 477 -0.86 28.99 17.34
C TYR A 477 -0.49 27.65 18.01
N PHE A 478 0.66 27.59 18.71
CA PHE A 478 1.01 26.46 19.59
C PHE A 478 0.03 26.38 20.77
N ASP A 479 -0.33 27.51 21.37
CA ASP A 479 -1.31 27.59 22.45
C ASP A 479 -2.74 27.28 21.95
N LEU A 480 -3.07 27.64 20.71
CA LEU A 480 -4.36 27.32 20.09
C LEU A 480 -4.50 25.80 19.85
N ASN A 481 -3.45 25.13 19.36
CA ASN A 481 -3.49 23.67 19.22
C ASN A 481 -3.43 22.97 20.59
N GLN A 482 -2.68 23.51 21.56
CA GLN A 482 -2.71 23.03 22.95
C GLN A 482 -4.13 23.11 23.53
N TYR A 483 -4.86 24.21 23.31
CA TYR A 483 -6.27 24.34 23.69
C TYR A 483 -7.15 23.27 23.03
N TRP A 484 -6.98 23.01 21.71
CA TRP A 484 -7.68 21.91 21.04
C TRP A 484 -7.39 20.55 21.70
N ILE A 485 -6.12 20.23 21.96
CA ILE A 485 -5.71 18.95 22.55
C ILE A 485 -6.28 18.77 23.96
N GLU A 486 -6.27 19.82 24.78
CA GLU A 486 -6.81 19.81 26.15
C GLU A 486 -8.34 19.61 26.19
N HIS A 487 -9.07 20.12 25.21
CA HIS A 487 -10.55 20.03 25.18
C HIS A 487 -11.05 18.82 24.39
N SER A 488 -10.31 18.33 23.38
CA SER A 488 -10.70 17.18 22.56
C SER A 488 -10.26 15.83 23.14
N THR A 489 -9.05 15.72 23.70
CA THR A 489 -8.52 14.45 24.23
C THR A 489 -9.41 13.84 25.32
N PRO A 490 -9.97 14.60 26.29
CA PRO A 490 -10.89 14.04 27.29
C PRO A 490 -12.16 13.45 26.69
N ILE A 491 -12.69 14.06 25.62
CA ILE A 491 -13.87 13.59 24.89
C ILE A 491 -13.59 12.24 24.23
N PHE A 492 -12.43 12.14 23.57
CA PHE A 492 -11.98 10.92 22.90
C PHE A 492 -11.63 9.79 23.88
N MET A 493 -11.24 10.12 25.12
CA MET A 493 -10.84 9.13 26.13
C MET A 493 -11.94 8.76 27.15
N ASP A 494 -13.10 9.44 27.18
CA ASP A 494 -14.21 9.05 28.07
C ASP A 494 -14.72 7.63 27.70
N LYS A 495 -14.80 6.76 28.72
CA LYS A 495 -15.36 5.41 28.65
C LYS A 495 -16.80 5.39 28.12
N LYS A 496 -17.59 6.46 28.34
CA LYS A 496 -18.94 6.64 27.79
C LYS A 496 -18.96 6.81 26.27
N ASN A 497 -17.89 7.39 25.70
CA ASN A 497 -17.81 7.72 24.28
C ASN A 497 -17.07 6.63 23.49
N THR A 498 -16.08 6.01 24.10
CA THR A 498 -15.34 4.86 23.54
C THR A 498 -16.11 3.54 23.62
N GLY A 499 -17.11 3.44 24.49
CA GLY A 499 -17.86 2.21 24.78
C GLY A 499 -17.11 1.26 25.71
N ASN A 500 -16.43 1.80 26.73
CA ASN A 500 -15.55 1.10 27.69
C ASN A 500 -14.34 0.37 27.05
N LYS A 501 -13.95 0.74 25.82
CA LYS A 501 -12.72 0.23 25.19
C LYS A 501 -11.47 0.69 25.94
N LYS A 502 -10.37 -0.05 25.77
CA LYS A 502 -9.03 0.40 26.18
C LYS A 502 -8.47 1.36 25.11
N ARG A 503 -9.16 2.48 24.90
CA ARG A 503 -8.88 3.41 23.79
C ARG A 503 -7.42 3.87 23.83
N ARG A 504 -6.75 3.79 22.68
CA ARG A 504 -5.60 4.64 22.35
C ARG A 504 -5.96 5.51 21.16
N LEU A 505 -5.40 6.72 21.15
CA LEU A 505 -5.50 7.63 20.01
C LEU A 505 -4.27 7.47 19.12
N VAL A 506 -4.46 7.66 17.84
CA VAL A 506 -3.38 7.91 16.89
C VAL A 506 -3.58 9.32 16.33
N MET A 507 -2.49 10.06 16.18
CA MET A 507 -2.44 11.40 15.60
C MET A 507 -1.22 11.48 14.68
N TRP A 508 -1.25 12.37 13.68
CA TRP A 508 -0.06 12.65 12.88
C TRP A 508 0.98 13.43 13.70
N GLU A 509 2.25 13.37 13.29
CA GLU A 509 3.36 13.93 14.07
C GLU A 509 3.34 15.46 14.22
N ASP A 510 2.64 16.18 13.34
CA ASP A 510 2.48 17.65 13.34
C ASP A 510 1.98 18.18 14.68
N VAL A 511 1.09 17.43 15.35
CA VAL A 511 0.56 17.75 16.68
C VAL A 511 1.68 17.97 17.70
N VAL A 512 2.89 17.42 17.49
CA VAL A 512 4.06 17.60 18.36
C VAL A 512 5.34 18.06 17.64
N LEU A 513 5.36 18.12 16.30
CA LEU A 513 6.54 18.49 15.49
C LEU A 513 6.29 19.61 14.45
N SER A 514 5.06 20.11 14.30
CA SER A 514 4.77 21.25 13.41
C SER A 514 5.60 22.48 13.80
N ALA A 515 6.17 23.15 12.79
CA ALA A 515 6.96 24.36 12.98
C ALA A 515 6.11 25.59 13.32
N ASP A 516 4.80 25.54 13.07
CA ASP A 516 3.89 26.69 13.13
C ASP A 516 2.80 26.54 14.20
N ALA A 517 2.41 25.31 14.55
CA ALA A 517 1.24 25.05 15.40
C ALA A 517 1.31 23.74 16.23
N ALA A 518 2.49 23.27 16.65
CA ALA A 518 2.58 22.09 17.52
C ALA A 518 1.96 22.35 18.91
N ALA A 519 1.29 21.36 19.50
CA ALA A 519 0.85 21.41 20.88
C ALA A 519 2.03 21.15 21.83
N THR A 520 2.10 21.88 22.95
CA THR A 520 3.25 21.88 23.86
C THR A 520 3.27 20.71 24.84
N ASN A 521 2.11 20.13 25.15
CA ASN A 521 1.95 19.03 26.10
C ASN A 521 0.89 18.03 25.62
N VAL A 522 1.36 16.96 24.97
CA VAL A 522 0.55 15.85 24.45
C VAL A 522 0.89 14.57 25.21
N SER A 523 -0.13 13.77 25.56
CA SER A 523 0.09 12.53 26.34
C SER A 523 0.89 11.50 25.55
N LYS A 524 1.84 10.84 26.24
CA LYS A 524 2.65 9.74 25.68
C LYS A 524 1.83 8.47 25.39
N ASP A 525 0.59 8.40 25.89
CA ASP A 525 -0.37 7.36 25.52
C ASP A 525 -0.90 7.51 24.07
N VAL A 526 -0.74 8.69 23.45
CA VAL A 526 -1.06 8.89 22.03
C VAL A 526 0.06 8.30 21.16
N ILE A 527 -0.33 7.62 20.09
CA ILE A 527 0.59 7.06 19.08
C ILE A 527 0.78 8.11 17.98
N MET A 528 2.03 8.36 17.59
CA MET A 528 2.39 9.35 16.57
C MET A 528 2.60 8.66 15.22
N GLN A 529 1.89 9.07 14.17
CA GLN A 529 2.11 8.60 12.81
C GLN A 529 3.08 9.55 12.08
N SER A 530 4.29 9.05 11.82
CA SER A 530 5.45 9.86 11.39
C SER A 530 5.63 9.84 9.88
N TRP A 531 5.42 10.98 9.23
CA TRP A 531 5.39 11.09 7.76
C TRP A 531 6.45 12.02 7.15
N ASN A 532 6.98 13.01 7.87
CA ASN A 532 8.02 13.90 7.37
C ASN A 532 9.43 13.51 7.85
N ASN A 533 10.44 13.97 7.12
CA ASN A 533 11.89 13.90 7.42
C ASN A 533 12.48 12.50 7.78
N GLY A 534 11.71 11.42 7.64
CA GLY A 534 12.16 10.04 7.84
C GLY A 534 12.72 9.77 9.24
N LEU A 535 13.93 9.19 9.28
CA LEU A 535 14.61 8.82 10.53
C LEU A 535 14.79 10.00 11.51
N THR A 536 14.80 11.24 11.02
CA THR A 536 14.93 12.43 11.87
C THR A 536 13.73 12.62 12.79
N ASN A 537 12.50 12.53 12.26
CA ASN A 537 11.30 12.74 13.08
C ASN A 537 10.97 11.48 13.89
N ILE A 538 11.12 10.28 13.31
CA ILE A 538 11.05 9.01 14.06
C ILE A 538 12.00 9.04 15.27
N GLY A 539 13.23 9.54 15.08
CA GLY A 539 14.22 9.73 16.15
C GLY A 539 13.72 10.64 17.28
N LYS A 540 13.27 11.86 16.94
CA LYS A 540 12.70 12.84 17.89
C LYS A 540 11.52 12.26 18.69
N LEU A 541 10.55 11.65 18.00
CA LEU A 541 9.32 11.13 18.60
C LEU A 541 9.61 9.99 19.58
N THR A 542 10.44 9.04 19.17
CA THR A 542 10.82 7.89 20.01
C THR A 542 11.79 8.27 21.14
N GLU A 543 12.57 9.35 20.99
CA GLU A 543 13.36 9.95 22.08
C GLU A 543 12.47 10.69 23.08
N ALA A 544 11.45 11.39 22.60
CA ALA A 544 10.39 12.03 23.40
C ALA A 544 9.38 11.02 24.01
N GLY A 545 9.62 9.72 23.88
CA GLY A 545 8.86 8.64 24.53
C GLY A 545 7.47 8.34 23.93
N TYR A 546 7.19 8.80 22.71
CA TYR A 546 5.96 8.40 21.98
C TYR A 546 6.16 7.06 21.26
N ASP A 547 5.12 6.24 21.24
CA ASP A 547 5.04 5.14 20.27
C ASP A 547 4.81 5.69 18.86
N VAL A 548 5.48 5.10 17.87
CA VAL A 548 5.53 5.60 16.49
C VAL A 548 5.05 4.54 15.49
N ILE A 549 4.15 4.95 14.60
CA ILE A 549 3.86 4.28 13.33
C ILE A 549 4.66 5.00 12.25
N VAL A 550 5.48 4.26 11.51
CA VAL A 550 6.28 4.82 10.40
C VAL A 550 5.45 4.91 9.13
N SER A 551 5.36 6.10 8.55
CA SER A 551 4.67 6.36 7.27
C SER A 551 5.46 7.30 6.35
N SER A 552 6.76 7.48 6.59
CA SER A 552 7.59 8.52 5.98
C SER A 552 7.48 8.62 4.46
N SER A 553 7.05 9.78 3.97
CA SER A 553 6.64 10.06 2.57
C SER A 553 7.75 9.77 1.56
N ASP A 554 9.00 10.03 1.92
CA ASP A 554 10.22 9.68 1.18
C ASP A 554 10.31 8.20 0.75
N PHE A 555 9.58 7.30 1.41
CA PHE A 555 9.63 5.85 1.22
C PHE A 555 8.26 5.21 1.02
N LEU A 556 7.22 5.64 1.76
CA LEU A 556 6.00 4.84 1.97
C LEU A 556 4.70 5.44 1.40
N TYR A 557 4.67 6.71 0.98
CA TYR A 557 3.49 7.30 0.33
C TYR A 557 3.29 6.72 -1.07
N LEU A 558 2.11 6.15 -1.34
CA LEU A 558 1.81 5.40 -2.56
C LEU A 558 1.20 6.27 -3.67
N ASP A 559 0.63 7.41 -3.31
CA ASP A 559 0.08 8.44 -4.21
C ASP A 559 1.15 9.10 -5.12
N CYS A 560 2.37 9.31 -4.60
CA CYS A 560 3.42 10.15 -5.17
C CYS A 560 3.82 9.83 -6.62
N GLY A 561 4.26 10.85 -7.35
CA GLY A 561 4.88 10.74 -8.67
C GLY A 561 3.91 10.77 -9.86
N PHE A 562 2.64 11.12 -9.64
CA PHE A 562 1.61 11.28 -10.67
C PHE A 562 1.28 12.77 -10.94
N GLY A 563 2.29 13.63 -10.79
CA GLY A 563 2.15 15.08 -10.87
C GLY A 563 1.23 15.71 -9.83
N GLY A 564 0.99 17.01 -9.96
CA GLY A 564 0.06 17.76 -9.11
C GLY A 564 -1.31 17.90 -9.78
N TYR A 565 -2.38 17.57 -9.05
CA TYR A 565 -3.76 17.55 -9.57
C TYR A 565 -4.41 18.93 -9.74
N VAL A 566 -3.79 19.98 -9.17
CA VAL A 566 -4.36 21.33 -9.15
C VAL A 566 -4.50 21.92 -10.56
N THR A 567 -5.68 22.47 -10.85
CA THR A 567 -6.03 22.97 -12.18
C THR A 567 -5.55 24.41 -12.40
N ASN A 568 -5.50 24.84 -13.67
CA ASN A 568 -4.96 26.15 -14.09
C ASN A 568 -3.47 26.36 -13.70
N ASP A 569 -2.71 25.28 -13.55
CA ASP A 569 -1.32 25.31 -13.14
C ASP A 569 -0.38 25.71 -14.29
N ALA A 570 0.04 26.97 -14.31
CA ALA A 570 0.98 27.50 -15.30
C ALA A 570 2.38 26.88 -15.24
N ARG A 571 2.76 26.16 -14.17
CA ARG A 571 4.09 25.54 -14.02
C ARG A 571 4.35 24.47 -15.08
N TYR A 572 3.31 23.83 -15.62
CA TYR A 572 3.41 22.88 -16.73
C TYR A 572 3.66 23.53 -18.10
N ASN A 573 3.41 24.82 -18.27
CA ASN A 573 3.49 25.50 -19.57
C ASN A 573 4.94 25.93 -19.92
N VAL A 574 5.84 24.96 -19.99
CA VAL A 574 7.26 25.17 -20.29
C VAL A 574 7.63 24.32 -21.51
N GLN A 575 7.75 24.98 -22.67
CA GLN A 575 7.84 24.33 -23.98
C GLN A 575 9.25 23.79 -24.34
N SER A 576 10.27 24.12 -23.54
CA SER A 576 11.65 23.65 -23.69
C SER A 576 12.35 23.63 -22.34
N ASN A 577 13.33 22.74 -22.14
CA ASN A 577 13.99 22.58 -20.85
C ASN A 577 14.78 23.85 -20.46
N PRO A 578 14.39 24.58 -19.39
CA PRO A 578 15.01 25.86 -19.03
C PRO A 578 16.37 25.69 -18.33
N THR A 579 16.64 24.54 -17.72
CA THR A 579 17.90 24.23 -17.02
C THR A 579 18.37 22.81 -17.36
N PRO A 580 18.94 22.58 -18.56
CA PRO A 580 19.29 21.23 -19.03
C PRO A 580 20.15 20.40 -18.08
N ASP A 581 21.04 21.05 -17.33
CA ASP A 581 22.00 20.43 -16.42
C ASP A 581 21.46 20.15 -15.00
N THR A 582 20.25 20.60 -14.67
CA THR A 582 19.64 20.42 -13.33
C THR A 582 18.17 20.00 -13.40
N PRO A 583 17.75 18.95 -12.66
CA PRO A 583 16.35 18.57 -12.55
C PRO A 583 15.44 19.72 -12.13
N ASN A 584 14.40 19.99 -12.92
CA ASN A 584 13.42 21.05 -12.67
C ASN A 584 11.99 20.52 -12.82
N PHE A 585 10.99 21.37 -12.55
CA PHE A 585 9.58 20.99 -12.42
C PHE A 585 9.09 20.04 -13.54
N ASN A 586 9.36 20.33 -14.81
CA ASN A 586 8.90 19.52 -15.95
C ASN A 586 9.96 18.53 -16.47
N TYR A 587 11.24 18.75 -16.18
CA TYR A 587 12.35 17.97 -16.73
C TYR A 587 13.17 17.34 -15.61
N GLY A 588 12.82 16.09 -15.27
CA GLY A 588 13.54 15.26 -14.29
C GLY A 588 13.23 15.54 -12.82
N GLY A 589 12.53 16.63 -12.50
CA GLY A 589 12.08 16.95 -11.14
C GLY A 589 10.68 16.43 -10.80
N ILE A 590 9.97 17.16 -9.93
CA ILE A 590 8.79 16.65 -9.21
C ILE A 590 7.47 16.58 -10.01
N GLY A 591 7.36 17.25 -11.16
CA GLY A 591 6.14 17.27 -11.98
C GLY A 591 4.88 17.82 -11.27
N GLY A 592 5.03 18.56 -10.16
CA GLY A 592 3.92 19.04 -9.34
C GLY A 592 3.46 18.11 -8.21
N SER A 593 3.93 16.86 -8.16
CA SER A 593 3.67 15.96 -7.02
C SER A 593 4.69 16.27 -5.91
N TRP A 594 4.26 16.84 -4.79
CA TRP A 594 5.17 17.36 -3.76
C TRP A 594 6.13 16.29 -3.22
N CYS A 595 5.64 15.06 -3.05
CA CYS A 595 6.40 13.91 -2.56
C CYS A 595 7.04 13.06 -3.67
N ALA A 596 7.16 13.55 -4.91
CA ALA A 596 7.83 12.82 -5.99
C ALA A 596 9.30 12.42 -5.63
N PRO A 597 9.87 11.38 -6.28
CA PRO A 597 9.30 10.55 -7.34
C PRO A 597 8.37 9.44 -6.80
N TYR A 598 7.77 8.70 -7.73
CA TYR A 598 7.04 7.46 -7.45
C TYR A 598 7.87 6.48 -6.61
N LYS A 599 7.33 6.04 -5.47
CA LYS A 599 7.99 5.08 -4.58
C LYS A 599 7.86 3.68 -5.18
N THR A 600 8.97 3.10 -5.62
CA THR A 600 9.04 1.74 -6.15
C THR A 600 8.98 0.70 -5.03
N TRP A 601 8.73 -0.57 -5.36
CA TRP A 601 8.77 -1.65 -4.37
C TRP A 601 10.16 -1.80 -3.72
N GLN A 602 11.23 -1.55 -4.46
CA GLN A 602 12.61 -1.50 -3.92
C GLN A 602 12.74 -0.37 -2.90
N ARG A 603 12.33 0.86 -3.25
CA ARG A 603 12.38 2.01 -2.33
C ARG A 603 11.63 1.74 -1.03
N ILE A 604 10.50 1.05 -1.08
CA ILE A 604 9.73 0.62 0.11
C ILE A 604 10.51 -0.44 0.91
N TYR A 605 11.01 -1.50 0.27
CA TYR A 605 11.69 -2.63 0.93
C TYR A 605 13.05 -2.24 1.55
N ASP A 606 13.81 -1.36 0.88
CA ASP A 606 15.14 -0.93 1.31
C ASP A 606 15.12 0.02 2.54
N TYR A 607 13.93 0.39 3.04
CA TYR A 607 13.79 1.36 4.13
C TYR A 607 14.11 0.77 5.52
N ASP A 608 15.36 0.96 5.95
CA ASP A 608 15.80 0.68 7.31
C ASP A 608 15.29 1.73 8.33
N PHE A 609 13.97 1.80 8.54
CA PHE A 609 13.31 2.82 9.39
C PHE A 609 13.66 2.75 10.89
N THR A 610 14.45 1.77 11.31
CA THR A 610 15.04 1.69 12.67
C THR A 610 16.55 1.92 12.69
N SER A 611 17.16 2.34 11.58
CA SER A 611 18.58 2.69 11.53
C SER A 611 18.89 3.87 12.45
N ASN A 612 20.10 3.89 13.02
CA ASN A 612 20.60 4.87 14.01
C ASN A 612 19.81 5.01 15.33
N LEU A 613 18.60 4.46 15.45
CA LEU A 613 17.84 4.45 16.70
C LEU A 613 18.48 3.56 17.78
N THR A 614 18.45 4.02 19.04
CA THR A 614 18.85 3.23 20.20
C THR A 614 17.92 2.04 20.46
N SER A 615 18.37 1.06 21.26
CA SER A 615 17.55 -0.08 21.71
C SER A 615 16.37 0.30 22.62
N ALA A 616 16.29 1.56 23.07
CA ALA A 616 15.11 2.11 23.74
C ALA A 616 14.11 2.63 22.70
N GLN A 617 14.54 3.57 21.85
CA GLN A 617 13.74 4.13 20.75
C GLN A 617 13.12 3.05 19.84
N LYS A 618 13.88 1.98 19.55
CA LYS A 618 13.41 0.83 18.75
C LYS A 618 12.20 0.10 19.31
N LYS A 619 11.92 0.20 20.62
CA LYS A 619 10.73 -0.42 21.24
C LYS A 619 9.45 0.39 21.02
N HIS A 620 9.60 1.69 20.82
CA HIS A 620 8.49 2.59 20.53
C HIS A 620 8.03 2.52 19.07
N VAL A 621 8.87 2.04 18.14
CA VAL A 621 8.44 1.79 16.75
C VAL A 621 7.54 0.55 16.72
N ILE A 622 6.22 0.74 16.84
CA ILE A 622 5.24 -0.36 16.89
C ILE A 622 4.96 -0.98 15.51
N GLY A 623 5.38 -0.29 14.44
CA GLY A 623 5.34 -0.77 13.07
C GLY A 623 5.22 0.36 12.05
N ALA A 624 4.53 0.08 10.94
CA ALA A 624 4.46 1.00 9.81
C ALA A 624 3.13 0.90 9.04
N ALA A 625 2.77 1.99 8.35
CA ALA A 625 1.72 2.04 7.35
C ALA A 625 2.22 2.68 6.06
N ALA A 626 1.74 2.20 4.91
CA ALA A 626 1.92 2.87 3.62
C ALA A 626 0.63 3.63 3.25
N PRO A 627 0.62 4.97 3.32
CA PRO A 627 -0.56 5.74 2.94
C PRO A 627 -0.82 5.70 1.43
N LEU A 628 -2.10 5.70 1.06
CA LEU A 628 -2.55 6.00 -0.29
C LEU A 628 -3.61 7.10 -0.19
N TRP A 629 -3.15 8.34 -0.33
CA TRP A 629 -4.00 9.52 -0.50
C TRP A 629 -4.68 9.50 -1.87
N SER A 630 -5.88 10.05 -1.96
CA SER A 630 -6.82 9.77 -3.04
C SER A 630 -7.26 10.99 -3.86
N GLU A 631 -6.50 12.09 -3.87
CA GLU A 631 -6.72 13.24 -4.78
C GLU A 631 -6.70 12.83 -6.25
N GLN A 632 -5.97 11.74 -6.56
CA GLN A 632 -5.90 11.10 -7.88
C GLN A 632 -6.03 9.57 -7.76
N VAL A 633 -6.98 9.07 -6.97
CA VAL A 633 -7.25 7.63 -6.79
C VAL A 633 -8.74 7.37 -6.57
N ASP A 634 -9.30 6.44 -7.33
CA ASP A 634 -10.66 5.93 -7.16
C ASP A 634 -10.69 4.38 -7.28
N ASP A 635 -11.90 3.82 -7.37
CA ASP A 635 -12.15 2.39 -7.65
C ASP A 635 -11.37 1.83 -8.84
N THR A 636 -11.10 2.64 -9.87
CA THR A 636 -10.49 2.17 -11.13
C THR A 636 -9.00 1.87 -10.97
N ILE A 637 -8.30 2.55 -10.06
CA ILE A 637 -6.84 2.42 -9.91
C ILE A 637 -6.32 2.17 -8.49
N ILE A 638 -7.13 2.25 -7.43
CA ILE A 638 -6.68 2.02 -6.04
C ILE A 638 -5.82 0.76 -5.90
N SER A 639 -6.29 -0.35 -6.48
CA SER A 639 -5.62 -1.65 -6.40
C SER A 639 -4.30 -1.69 -7.17
N GLY A 640 -4.20 -0.91 -8.27
CA GLY A 640 -3.00 -0.76 -9.07
C GLY A 640 -1.96 0.19 -8.44
N LYS A 641 -2.41 1.22 -7.72
CA LYS A 641 -1.52 2.05 -6.89
C LYS A 641 -0.98 1.22 -5.72
N MET A 642 -1.87 0.51 -5.01
CA MET A 642 -1.52 -0.20 -3.78
C MET A 642 -0.67 -1.46 -4.02
N TRP A 643 -1.02 -2.29 -5.00
CA TRP A 643 -0.40 -3.61 -5.18
C TRP A 643 0.47 -3.70 -6.44
N PRO A 644 1.61 -4.41 -6.39
CA PRO A 644 2.13 -5.19 -5.26
C PRO A 644 2.96 -4.37 -4.25
N ARG A 645 3.04 -3.03 -4.37
CA ARG A 645 3.93 -2.19 -3.55
C ARG A 645 3.72 -2.35 -2.04
N ALA A 646 2.49 -2.38 -1.56
CA ALA A 646 2.18 -2.62 -0.15
C ALA A 646 2.72 -3.98 0.36
N ALA A 647 2.83 -5.00 -0.50
CA ALA A 647 3.43 -6.29 -0.13
C ALA A 647 4.93 -6.21 0.18
N ALA A 648 5.64 -5.20 -0.36
CA ALA A 648 7.03 -4.91 0.05
C ALA A 648 7.10 -4.43 1.51
N LEU A 649 6.17 -3.56 1.93
CA LEU A 649 6.04 -3.17 3.34
C LEU A 649 5.56 -4.36 4.20
N GLY A 650 4.69 -5.21 3.66
CA GLY A 650 4.25 -6.45 4.29
C GLY A 650 5.41 -7.36 4.70
N GLU A 651 6.36 -7.65 3.80
CA GLU A 651 7.55 -8.43 4.17
C GLU A 651 8.53 -7.66 5.06
N LEU A 652 8.80 -6.38 4.78
CA LEU A 652 9.67 -5.54 5.62
C LEU A 652 9.20 -5.49 7.08
N THR A 653 7.89 -5.41 7.32
CA THR A 653 7.32 -5.40 8.68
C THR A 653 7.06 -6.79 9.26
N TRP A 654 6.98 -7.83 8.42
CA TRP A 654 6.84 -9.22 8.87
C TRP A 654 8.18 -9.86 9.25
N SER A 655 9.15 -9.97 8.33
CA SER A 655 10.45 -10.60 8.57
C SER A 655 11.66 -9.75 8.18
N GLY A 656 11.46 -8.55 7.62
CA GLY A 656 12.53 -7.59 7.34
C GLY A 656 13.11 -7.69 5.94
N ASN A 657 14.06 -6.80 5.65
CA ASN A 657 14.73 -6.66 4.36
C ASN A 657 16.15 -7.26 4.32
N LYS A 658 16.57 -7.98 5.36
CA LYS A 658 17.93 -8.51 5.54
C LYS A 658 17.93 -10.02 5.69
N ASP A 659 18.96 -10.66 5.15
CA ASP A 659 19.18 -12.09 5.37
C ASP A 659 19.63 -12.35 6.82
N PRO A 660 18.98 -13.27 7.57
CA PRO A 660 19.24 -13.45 8.99
C PRO A 660 20.58 -14.14 9.32
N LYS A 661 21.34 -14.62 8.33
CA LYS A 661 22.64 -15.26 8.53
C LYS A 661 23.81 -14.32 8.28
N THR A 662 23.64 -13.38 7.35
CA THR A 662 24.70 -12.47 6.86
C THR A 662 24.47 -11.01 7.26
N GLY A 663 23.23 -10.63 7.60
CA GLY A 663 22.84 -9.25 7.92
C GLY A 663 22.78 -8.30 6.71
N LYS A 664 23.15 -8.76 5.51
CA LYS A 664 23.09 -7.99 4.25
C LYS A 664 21.64 -7.81 3.80
N LYS A 665 21.34 -6.71 3.09
CA LYS A 665 20.03 -6.56 2.45
C LYS A 665 19.82 -7.64 1.40
N ARG A 666 18.60 -8.18 1.37
CA ARG A 666 18.21 -9.33 0.54
C ARG A 666 17.34 -8.94 -0.65
N THR A 667 17.29 -7.65 -1.00
CA THR A 667 16.37 -7.03 -1.97
C THR A 667 16.40 -7.71 -3.35
N THR A 668 17.54 -8.22 -3.83
CA THR A 668 17.58 -9.03 -5.05
C THR A 668 16.84 -10.37 -4.90
N THR A 669 17.01 -11.09 -3.78
CA THR A 669 16.24 -12.32 -3.43
C THR A 669 14.80 -12.03 -2.96
N PHE A 670 14.37 -10.78 -3.07
CA PHE A 670 12.97 -10.37 -2.99
C PHE A 670 12.36 -10.15 -4.38
N THR A 671 13.17 -9.92 -5.43
CA THR A 671 12.72 -9.70 -6.82
C THR A 671 11.80 -10.82 -7.31
N GLN A 672 12.26 -12.08 -7.41
CA GLN A 672 11.41 -13.14 -7.94
C GLN A 672 10.24 -13.47 -7.00
N ARG A 673 10.41 -13.27 -5.69
CA ARG A 673 9.35 -13.39 -4.68
C ARG A 673 8.20 -12.41 -4.92
N ILE A 674 8.48 -11.10 -5.02
CA ILE A 674 7.43 -10.09 -5.25
C ILE A 674 6.85 -10.17 -6.66
N LEU A 675 7.65 -10.55 -7.67
CA LEU A 675 7.16 -10.80 -9.03
C LEU A 675 6.18 -11.98 -9.08
N ASN A 676 6.52 -13.12 -8.46
CA ASN A 676 5.61 -14.24 -8.31
C ASN A 676 4.35 -13.87 -7.52
N PHE A 677 4.51 -13.11 -6.43
CA PHE A 677 3.39 -12.67 -5.60
C PHE A 677 2.47 -11.67 -6.31
N ARG A 678 2.99 -10.79 -7.18
CA ARG A 678 2.16 -9.92 -8.04
C ARG A 678 1.21 -10.74 -8.90
N GLU A 679 1.73 -11.79 -9.55
CA GLU A 679 0.91 -12.68 -10.37
C GLU A 679 -0.08 -13.49 -9.51
N TYR A 680 0.30 -13.86 -8.28
CA TYR A 680 -0.57 -14.53 -7.31
C TYR A 680 -1.73 -13.63 -6.86
N LEU A 681 -1.48 -12.34 -6.59
CA LEU A 681 -2.52 -11.34 -6.29
C LEU A 681 -3.51 -11.22 -7.45
N VAL A 682 -3.03 -11.09 -8.68
CA VAL A 682 -3.87 -11.06 -9.90
C VAL A 682 -4.69 -12.33 -10.04
N ALA A 683 -4.12 -13.51 -9.77
CA ALA A 683 -4.85 -14.77 -9.81
C ALA A 683 -5.94 -14.89 -8.72
N ASN A 684 -5.74 -14.25 -7.56
CA ASN A 684 -6.75 -14.11 -6.50
C ASN A 684 -7.80 -13.01 -6.81
N GLY A 685 -7.68 -12.29 -7.93
CA GLY A 685 -8.61 -11.24 -8.37
C GLY A 685 -8.25 -9.81 -7.95
N ILE A 686 -7.06 -9.60 -7.38
CA ILE A 686 -6.57 -8.28 -6.95
C ILE A 686 -5.83 -7.61 -8.11
N SER A 687 -6.23 -6.40 -8.48
CA SER A 687 -5.84 -5.74 -9.73
C SER A 687 -4.44 -5.07 -9.64
N ALA A 688 -3.43 -5.84 -9.26
CA ALA A 688 -2.07 -5.38 -8.97
C ALA A 688 -1.29 -4.96 -10.23
N THR A 689 -0.58 -3.85 -10.18
CA THR A 689 0.22 -3.29 -11.29
C THR A 689 1.40 -4.20 -11.68
N PRO A 690 1.72 -4.37 -12.98
CA PRO A 690 2.92 -5.10 -13.42
C PRO A 690 4.19 -4.32 -13.06
N LEU A 691 5.19 -5.00 -12.50
CA LEU A 691 6.45 -4.37 -12.08
C LEU A 691 7.53 -4.32 -13.16
N VAL A 692 7.54 -5.30 -14.06
CA VAL A 692 8.61 -5.54 -15.06
C VAL A 692 8.03 -6.23 -16.31
N PRO A 693 8.72 -6.22 -17.46
CA PRO A 693 8.41 -7.11 -18.58
C PRO A 693 8.43 -8.58 -18.12
N LYS A 694 7.45 -9.40 -18.55
CA LYS A 694 7.33 -10.81 -18.11
C LYS A 694 8.53 -11.69 -18.50
N TYR A 695 9.36 -11.23 -19.44
CA TYR A 695 10.70 -11.77 -19.69
C TYR A 695 11.54 -11.90 -18.41
N CYS A 696 11.57 -10.86 -17.57
CA CYS A 696 12.39 -10.84 -16.33
C CYS A 696 11.92 -11.90 -15.31
N MET A 697 10.62 -12.19 -15.25
CA MET A 697 10.08 -13.25 -14.38
C MET A 697 10.58 -14.63 -14.81
N GLN A 698 10.69 -14.85 -16.12
CA GLN A 698 11.10 -16.11 -16.76
C GLN A 698 12.63 -16.28 -16.84
N HIS A 699 13.38 -15.18 -16.79
CA HIS A 699 14.84 -15.14 -16.87
C HIS A 699 15.38 -14.41 -15.61
N PRO A 700 15.51 -15.13 -14.48
CA PRO A 700 15.90 -14.53 -13.20
C PRO A 700 17.24 -13.79 -13.33
N HIS A 701 17.36 -12.63 -12.68
CA HIS A 701 18.51 -11.71 -12.73
C HIS A 701 18.86 -11.11 -14.10
N ALA A 702 18.21 -11.51 -15.21
CA ALA A 702 18.48 -10.98 -16.55
C ALA A 702 18.01 -9.52 -16.77
N CYS A 703 17.37 -8.92 -15.77
CA CYS A 703 16.94 -7.53 -15.75
C CYS A 703 17.53 -6.74 -14.56
N ASP A 704 18.50 -7.30 -13.83
CA ASP A 704 19.18 -6.60 -12.74
C ASP A 704 20.12 -5.53 -13.31
N LEU A 705 20.13 -4.33 -12.72
CA LEU A 705 21.01 -3.24 -13.13
C LEU A 705 22.50 -3.54 -12.84
N TYR A 706 22.76 -4.38 -11.84
CA TYR A 706 24.08 -4.81 -11.43
C TYR A 706 24.16 -6.34 -11.45
N TYR A 707 25.17 -6.88 -12.13
CA TYR A 707 25.49 -8.31 -12.07
C TYR A 707 25.97 -8.72 -10.66
N ASP A 708 26.61 -7.79 -9.94
CA ASP A 708 26.94 -7.95 -8.52
C ASP A 708 25.67 -7.95 -7.65
N GLN A 709 25.34 -9.12 -7.13
CA GLN A 709 24.18 -9.35 -6.26
C GLN A 709 24.35 -8.76 -4.85
N GLU A 710 25.54 -8.27 -4.49
CA GLU A 710 25.81 -7.55 -3.24
C GLU A 710 25.87 -6.01 -3.43
N ALA A 711 25.41 -5.50 -4.57
CA ALA A 711 25.35 -4.06 -4.85
C ALA A 711 24.43 -3.29 -3.88
N VAL A 712 23.38 -3.93 -3.36
CA VAL A 712 22.44 -3.34 -2.38
C VAL A 712 22.92 -3.62 -0.95
N LYS A 713 22.95 -2.59 -0.09
CA LYS A 713 23.61 -2.60 1.24
C LYS A 713 22.68 -2.04 2.33
#